data_AF-A0A4U8UX34-F1
#
_entry.id   AF-A0A4U8UX34-F1
#
_cell.length_a   1.000
_cell.length_b   1.000
_cell.length_c   1.000
_cell.angle_alpha   90.00
_cell.angle_beta   90.00
_cell.angle_gamma   90.00
#
_symmetry.space_group_name_H-M   'P 1'
#
loop_
_entity.id
_entity.type
_entity.pdbx_description
1 polymer ?
#
loop_
_entity_poly.entity_id
_entity_poly.type
_entity_poly.pdbx_seq_one_letter_code
_entity_poly.pdbx_strand_id
1 'polypeptide(L)'
;MFGKDTPERGAERETDGIGAKVGADLPIRVFIVVVTFSHSSNRSVNVWCVFCLSLGGRDQDIAPALAATAAASTGIPQDRLLLVFQISATRSSLARPRAHASPPGAADPADDDPPLTLSFRSIHHLWSSIHSFIVFFEIENVIQTFRSPDHLRMSNSQIEFISLTLLVSGIALDWVPAGWLLGCIMFAYLMFMHGDFYYRSYLTLNRDLRGLYLLLAVKFDLNRRWRENRGIGDIFLDLVRKTPNKPAITDIASQRTLTFAQFNRECNRVANYFQSLGYRKGDTVALFMENGIDFVAVWMGLAKLGVATAWINTNLKMEPLAHCVQTSEAACIIVSSSLQEELHTAITKNLLDGAKIKVFVKGGNALEGSNAQQLDDFLADSSGDEPARKDCVDFKSMLCFIYTSGTTGMPKAAVMKHFRYYSMVMGSAKSFRIRSSDKIYISMPMYHTAAGIIGVGQMLLTGSSCVIRKKFSASNFWKDCTLYNCTASQYIGEICRYLLAQPVCPEEKQHKMRMMYGNGLRSEIWKKFVERFHIQIGEVYGSTEGTSNLVNIDGHVGACGFLPISPLTSRMHPVRLIKVDEATGDIQRSSDGLCIPCVPGETGAMVSTIRKNNPLLVFEGYLNRSETSKKVIRNVFRRGDSVFVSGDILRWDRLGYVYFKDRTGDTFRWKGENVSTTEVEAIIHPLPSVDDATVYGVTVPGVEGRTGMAAIVKSSLESTDDAFLAELSQVLRSSLPTYAVPVFIRLCAAVDKTGTFKLVKTRLQQLGYRNENNDKVFYYDNLSRSYVRLTDELVSRLDQGLIKNL
;
A
#
# COMPACT_ATOMS: atom_id res chain seq x y z
N MET A 1 55.26 26.82 23.53
CA MET A 1 55.68 27.88 24.49
C MET A 1 54.45 28.34 25.26
N PHE A 2 54.63 28.84 26.49
CA PHE A 2 53.70 29.50 27.43
C PHE A 2 52.22 29.71 27.00
N GLY A 3 51.18 29.38 27.77
CA GLY A 3 51.09 28.91 29.18
C GLY A 3 50.71 30.02 30.18
N LYS A 4 50.16 29.64 31.36
CA LYS A 4 49.62 30.46 32.49
C LYS A 4 48.12 30.86 32.39
N ASP A 5 47.35 31.03 33.48
CA ASP A 5 47.66 30.94 34.93
C ASP A 5 46.52 30.29 35.78
N THR A 6 46.90 29.80 36.97
CA THR A 6 46.06 29.46 38.17
C THR A 6 46.92 29.76 39.41
N PRO A 7 46.37 30.25 40.54
CA PRO A 7 45.92 29.37 41.65
C PRO A 7 44.51 29.80 42.16
N GLU A 8 43.99 29.70 43.40
CA GLU A 8 44.49 29.41 44.78
C GLU A 8 43.36 28.76 45.66
N ARG A 9 43.71 28.50 46.92
CA ARG A 9 42.90 28.12 48.13
C ARG A 9 41.74 29.08 48.46
N GLY A 10 40.82 28.80 49.40
CA GLY A 10 40.62 27.66 50.33
C GLY A 10 40.03 28.13 51.69
N ALA A 11 39.84 27.22 52.66
CA ALA A 11 39.29 27.47 54.02
C ALA A 11 37.81 27.96 54.09
N GLU A 12 37.09 27.90 55.22
CA GLU A 12 36.91 26.78 56.18
C GLU A 12 35.49 26.91 56.83
N ARG A 13 35.20 26.20 57.93
CA ARG A 13 33.88 26.23 58.62
C ARG A 13 33.78 27.41 59.58
N GLU A 14 32.57 27.94 59.75
CA GLU A 14 32.06 28.23 61.09
C GLU A 14 30.53 28.05 61.16
N THR A 15 30.00 27.98 62.38
CA THR A 15 28.58 27.69 62.67
C THR A 15 28.00 28.78 63.55
N ASP A 16 26.77 29.21 63.27
CA ASP A 16 25.97 29.91 64.27
C ASP A 16 24.48 29.56 64.12
N GLY A 17 23.72 29.67 65.21
CA GLY A 17 22.35 29.16 65.26
C GLY A 17 21.47 29.88 66.28
N ILE A 18 20.22 30.14 65.88
CA ILE A 18 19.17 30.71 66.75
C ILE A 18 17.92 29.83 66.59
N GLY A 19 17.27 29.49 67.70
CA GLY A 19 16.09 28.62 67.71
C GLY A 19 14.99 29.10 68.65
N ALA A 20 13.78 28.57 68.45
CA ALA A 20 12.64 28.73 69.33
C ALA A 20 11.79 27.44 69.32
N LYS A 21 11.14 27.10 70.45
CA LYS A 21 10.38 25.85 70.62
C LYS A 21 8.85 26.07 70.52
N VAL A 22 8.23 25.40 69.55
CA VAL A 22 6.91 24.73 69.64
C VAL A 22 7.03 23.48 68.74
N GLY A 23 6.54 22.28 69.06
CA GLY A 23 5.83 21.83 70.25
C GLY A 23 5.88 20.29 70.35
N ALA A 24 4.72 19.65 70.49
CA ALA A 24 4.51 18.19 70.41
C ALA A 24 3.13 17.95 69.73
N ASP A 25 2.79 16.79 69.14
CA ASP A 25 3.56 15.55 68.95
C ASP A 25 3.01 14.78 67.72
N LEU A 26 3.88 14.23 66.84
CA LEU A 26 3.56 13.16 65.87
C LEU A 26 4.80 12.83 64.98
N PRO A 27 5.39 11.62 65.05
CA PRO A 27 6.63 11.30 64.34
C PRO A 27 6.39 10.93 62.87
N ILE A 28 6.44 11.90 61.96
CA ILE A 28 6.49 11.65 60.51
C ILE A 28 7.83 10.98 60.15
N ARG A 29 7.83 9.65 60.00
CA ARG A 29 8.98 8.90 59.49
C ARG A 29 8.99 8.92 57.96
N VAL A 30 9.88 9.75 57.40
CA VAL A 30 10.20 9.72 55.96
C VAL A 30 11.23 8.62 55.72
N PHE A 31 10.94 7.72 54.79
CA PHE A 31 11.89 6.71 54.33
C PHE A 31 12.32 7.02 52.90
N ILE A 32 13.62 7.20 52.70
CA ILE A 32 14.24 7.35 51.38
C ILE A 32 14.95 6.04 51.07
N VAL A 33 14.52 5.35 50.01
CA VAL A 33 15.16 4.13 49.53
C VAL A 33 15.82 4.45 48.20
N VAL A 34 17.15 4.28 48.16
CA VAL A 34 17.97 4.53 46.96
C VAL A 34 18.28 3.17 46.33
N VAL A 35 17.82 2.97 45.09
CA VAL A 35 18.11 1.74 44.33
C VAL A 35 19.05 2.08 43.18
N THR A 36 20.29 1.58 43.28
CA THR A 36 21.38 1.87 42.36
C THR A 36 21.53 0.74 41.34
N PHE A 37 21.16 0.96 40.09
CA PHE A 37 21.36 -0.02 39.03
C PHE A 37 22.74 0.14 38.38
N SER A 38 23.56 -0.90 38.49
CA SER A 38 24.85 -1.02 37.81
C SER A 38 24.72 -1.86 36.54
N HIS A 39 25.34 -1.41 35.46
CA HIS A 39 25.41 -2.13 34.19
C HIS A 39 26.81 -1.95 33.59
N SER A 40 27.31 -2.96 32.88
CA SER A 40 28.72 -3.09 32.48
C SER A 40 29.17 -2.18 31.33
N SER A 41 28.60 -0.97 31.22
CA SER A 41 28.91 0.04 30.21
C SER A 41 28.82 1.48 30.75
N ASN A 42 29.50 1.73 31.87
CA ASN A 42 29.96 3.05 32.34
C ASN A 42 28.95 4.21 32.49
N ARG A 43 27.65 3.92 32.64
CA ARG A 43 26.65 4.86 33.20
C ARG A 43 25.71 4.13 34.15
N SER A 44 25.79 4.45 35.44
CA SER A 44 24.79 4.08 36.45
C SER A 44 23.57 5.00 36.36
N VAL A 45 22.38 4.45 36.63
CA VAL A 45 21.13 5.22 36.72
C VAL A 45 20.60 5.06 38.15
N ASN A 46 20.51 6.19 38.86
CA ASN A 46 20.01 6.22 40.24
C ASN A 46 18.54 6.60 40.21
N VAL A 47 17.67 5.72 40.71
CA VAL A 47 16.23 5.99 40.87
C VAL A 47 15.96 6.33 42.33
N TRP A 48 15.34 7.49 42.56
CA TRP A 48 15.06 8.01 43.89
C TRP A 48 13.57 7.85 44.22
N CYS A 49 13.25 7.04 45.23
CA CYS A 49 11.89 6.87 45.74
C CYS A 49 11.79 7.45 47.16
N VAL A 50 11.00 8.51 47.31
CA VAL A 50 10.75 9.19 48.59
C VAL A 50 9.37 8.79 49.10
N PHE A 51 9.30 8.16 50.27
CA PHE A 51 8.04 7.73 50.89
C PHE A 51 7.77 8.54 52.16
N CYS A 52 6.65 9.26 52.18
CA CYS A 52 6.14 9.99 53.35
C CYS A 52 4.92 9.27 53.94
N LEU A 53 5.06 8.73 55.15
CA LEU A 53 3.93 8.22 55.93
C LEU A 53 3.35 9.32 56.81
N SER A 54 2.17 9.83 56.44
CA SER A 54 1.38 10.73 57.30
C SER A 54 0.41 9.91 58.15
N LEU A 55 0.55 10.00 59.48
CA LEU A 55 -0.37 9.40 60.44
C LEU A 55 -1.51 10.38 60.76
N GLY A 56 -2.50 10.42 59.87
CA GLY A 56 -3.87 10.85 60.22
C GLY A 56 -4.09 12.32 60.61
N GLY A 57 -3.75 13.27 59.74
CA GLY A 57 -4.15 14.69 59.87
C GLY A 57 -4.85 15.22 58.60
N ARG A 58 -5.79 16.16 58.75
CA ARG A 58 -6.43 16.88 57.62
C ARG A 58 -5.85 18.29 57.45
N ASP A 59 -4.64 18.39 56.93
CA ASP A 59 -4.06 19.69 56.55
C ASP A 59 -3.48 19.65 55.14
N GLN A 60 -3.81 20.66 54.32
CA GLN A 60 -3.27 20.80 52.97
C GLN A 60 -1.93 21.56 52.95
N ASP A 61 -1.60 22.26 54.04
CA ASP A 61 -0.48 23.22 54.12
C ASP A 61 0.89 22.60 54.41
N ILE A 62 0.98 21.27 54.57
CA ILE A 62 2.26 20.55 54.81
C ILE A 62 3.03 20.33 53.48
N ALA A 63 2.34 20.33 52.34
CA ALA A 63 2.94 20.02 51.03
C ALA A 63 4.07 20.98 50.58
N PRO A 64 4.00 22.32 50.77
CA PRO A 64 5.07 23.23 50.39
C PRO A 64 6.37 23.00 51.18
N ALA A 65 6.25 22.68 52.47
CA ALA A 65 7.39 22.40 53.36
C ALA A 65 8.09 21.10 52.98
N LEU A 66 7.32 20.00 52.77
CA LEU A 66 7.87 18.73 52.29
C LEU A 66 8.56 18.87 50.93
N ALA A 67 7.99 19.66 50.02
CA ALA A 67 8.60 19.94 48.72
C ALA A 67 9.93 20.73 48.86
N ALA A 68 10.02 21.68 49.81
CA ALA A 68 11.26 22.42 50.08
C ALA A 68 12.38 21.49 50.61
N THR A 69 12.08 20.66 51.62
CA THR A 69 13.06 19.71 52.19
C THR A 69 13.50 18.65 51.17
N ALA A 70 12.57 18.17 50.32
CA ALA A 70 12.90 17.26 49.23
C ALA A 70 13.74 17.93 48.13
N ALA A 71 13.45 19.18 47.74
CA ALA A 71 14.27 19.92 46.78
C ALA A 71 15.71 20.10 47.29
N ALA A 72 15.87 20.52 48.55
CA ALA A 72 17.17 20.76 49.19
C ALA A 72 18.03 19.49 49.33
N SER A 73 17.43 18.29 49.36
CA SER A 73 18.13 17.01 49.50
C SER A 73 18.30 16.21 48.19
N THR A 74 17.60 16.59 47.11
CA THR A 74 17.64 15.87 45.81
C THR A 74 18.08 16.73 44.63
N GLY A 75 18.12 18.06 44.77
CA GLY A 75 18.43 18.99 43.68
C GLY A 75 17.29 19.15 42.64
N ILE A 76 16.11 18.58 42.89
CA ILE A 76 14.95 18.67 42.00
C ILE A 76 14.18 19.98 42.27
N PRO A 77 13.79 20.75 41.23
CA PRO A 77 12.97 21.96 41.39
C PRO A 77 11.67 21.74 42.18
N GLN A 78 11.41 22.63 43.15
CA GLN A 78 10.32 22.52 44.13
C GLN A 78 8.92 22.59 43.48
N ASP A 79 8.77 23.31 42.37
CA ASP A 79 7.53 23.43 41.59
C ASP A 79 7.06 22.07 41.06
N ARG A 80 8.00 21.25 40.55
CA ARG A 80 7.70 19.90 40.04
C ARG A 80 7.33 18.93 41.16
N LEU A 81 7.88 19.12 42.35
CA LEU A 81 7.55 18.31 43.53
C LEU A 81 6.14 18.66 44.06
N LEU A 82 5.77 19.94 44.13
CA LEU A 82 4.41 20.36 44.51
C LEU A 82 3.33 19.72 43.63
N LEU A 83 3.55 19.67 42.31
CA LEU A 83 2.60 19.11 41.35
C LEU A 83 2.29 17.62 41.64
N VAL A 84 3.30 16.84 42.05
CA VAL A 84 3.14 15.42 42.39
C VAL A 84 2.31 15.24 43.67
N PHE A 85 2.53 16.06 44.70
CA PHE A 85 1.77 15.98 45.95
C PHE A 85 0.29 16.37 45.77
N GLN A 86 -0.02 17.40 44.96
CA GLN A 86 -1.40 17.84 44.71
C GLN A 86 -2.26 16.79 43.98
N ILE A 87 -1.68 16.06 43.02
CA ILE A 87 -2.37 14.99 42.26
C ILE A 87 -2.76 13.81 43.18
N SER A 88 -1.95 13.52 44.20
CA SER A 88 -2.23 12.46 45.17
C SER A 88 -3.46 12.80 46.02
N ALA A 89 -3.56 14.04 46.51
CA ALA A 89 -4.69 14.50 47.31
C ALA A 89 -6.03 14.42 46.56
N THR A 90 -6.06 14.78 45.28
CA THR A 90 -7.32 14.85 44.49
C THR A 90 -7.97 13.50 44.25
N ARG A 91 -7.24 12.38 44.31
CA ARG A 91 -7.82 11.03 44.15
C ARG A 91 -8.61 10.56 45.37
N SER A 92 -8.45 11.19 46.54
CA SER A 92 -9.08 10.76 47.79
C SER A 92 -10.55 11.16 47.94
N SER A 93 -11.02 12.20 47.23
CA SER A 93 -12.32 12.84 47.48
C SER A 93 -13.51 12.26 46.68
N LEU A 94 -13.26 11.41 45.68
CA LEU A 94 -14.27 10.97 44.71
C LEU A 94 -15.14 9.77 45.14
N ALA A 95 -15.09 9.35 46.41
CA ALA A 95 -15.75 8.13 46.88
C ALA A 95 -16.65 8.33 48.12
N ARG A 96 -17.89 8.82 47.92
CA ARG A 96 -19.03 8.63 48.85
C ARG A 96 -20.39 8.88 48.17
N PRO A 97 -21.45 8.09 48.44
CA PRO A 97 -22.82 8.37 47.96
C PRO A 97 -23.50 9.51 48.73
N ARG A 98 -24.59 10.07 48.17
CA ARG A 98 -25.48 11.02 48.84
C ARG A 98 -26.49 10.32 49.77
N ALA A 99 -26.85 10.99 50.86
CA ALA A 99 -28.02 10.72 51.69
C ALA A 99 -28.67 12.05 52.15
N HIS A 100 -29.91 12.00 52.63
CA HIS A 100 -30.71 13.18 53.00
C HIS A 100 -30.52 13.59 54.49
N ALA A 101 -30.88 14.83 54.84
CA ALA A 101 -31.11 15.28 56.23
C ALA A 101 -32.60 15.04 56.63
N SER A 102 -33.19 15.45 57.76
CA SER A 102 -32.91 16.48 58.78
C SER A 102 -33.90 16.25 59.98
N PRO A 103 -33.97 17.02 61.10
CA PRO A 103 -33.21 18.21 61.53
C PRO A 103 -32.68 18.06 63.01
N PRO A 104 -32.80 18.97 64.03
CA PRO A 104 -31.73 19.11 65.04
C PRO A 104 -32.10 18.84 66.53
N GLY A 105 -31.10 18.67 67.40
CA GLY A 105 -31.32 18.61 68.86
C GLY A 105 -30.05 18.53 69.74
N ALA A 106 -29.80 19.62 70.48
CA ALA A 106 -29.11 19.76 71.79
C ALA A 106 -27.83 18.96 72.17
N ALA A 107 -26.85 19.75 72.65
CA ALA A 107 -25.94 19.49 73.79
C ALA A 107 -24.92 18.33 73.76
N ASP A 108 -23.65 18.72 73.63
CA ASP A 108 -22.47 18.10 74.30
C ASP A 108 -22.61 18.27 75.85
N PRO A 109 -21.99 17.42 76.70
CA PRO A 109 -20.53 17.43 76.84
C PRO A 109 -19.80 16.09 77.16
N ALA A 110 -18.63 15.94 76.53
CA ALA A 110 -17.33 15.52 77.09
C ALA A 110 -17.05 14.07 77.59
N ASP A 111 -15.78 13.68 77.37
CA ASP A 111 -14.96 12.63 78.01
C ASP A 111 -15.49 11.18 78.12
N ASP A 112 -15.16 10.34 77.12
CA ASP A 112 -14.05 9.36 77.21
C ASP A 112 -13.98 8.49 75.92
N ASP A 113 -12.86 8.50 75.20
CA ASP A 113 -12.69 7.78 73.90
C ASP A 113 -11.47 6.83 73.95
N PRO A 114 -11.63 5.50 73.72
CA PRO A 114 -10.57 4.51 73.90
C PRO A 114 -9.51 4.50 72.77
N PRO A 115 -8.32 3.89 72.98
CA PRO A 115 -7.22 3.96 72.02
C PRO A 115 -7.54 3.36 70.64
N LEU A 116 -7.13 4.09 69.59
CA LEU A 116 -7.36 3.78 68.17
C LEU A 116 -6.80 2.43 67.72
N THR A 117 -7.61 1.36 67.84
CA THR A 117 -7.29 0.05 67.26
C THR A 117 -7.43 0.09 65.73
N LEU A 118 -6.29 0.20 65.03
CA LEU A 118 -6.22 0.07 63.57
C LEU A 118 -6.73 -1.31 63.11
N SER A 119 -7.95 -1.36 62.55
CA SER A 119 -8.53 -2.62 62.10
C SER A 119 -7.72 -3.27 60.97
N PHE A 120 -7.58 -4.59 60.99
CA PHE A 120 -6.86 -5.36 59.98
C PHE A 120 -7.37 -5.09 58.55
N ARG A 121 -8.67 -4.79 58.38
CA ARG A 121 -9.27 -4.44 57.08
C ARG A 121 -8.70 -3.14 56.51
N SER A 122 -8.41 -2.14 57.35
CA SER A 122 -7.83 -0.86 56.92
C SER A 122 -6.43 -1.06 56.34
N ILE A 123 -5.62 -1.88 57.00
CA ILE A 123 -4.26 -2.24 56.55
C ILE A 123 -4.33 -3.06 55.25
N HIS A 124 -5.27 -4.00 55.15
CA HIS A 124 -5.45 -4.83 53.96
C HIS A 124 -5.91 -4.03 52.73
N HIS A 125 -6.74 -2.99 52.90
CA HIS A 125 -7.09 -2.08 51.79
C HIS A 125 -5.90 -1.20 51.36
N LEU A 126 -5.08 -0.73 52.31
CA LEU A 126 -3.86 0.02 52.01
C LEU A 126 -2.85 -0.86 51.23
N TRP A 127 -2.59 -2.08 51.71
CA TRP A 127 -1.77 -3.07 51.02
C TRP A 127 -2.33 -3.43 49.64
N SER A 128 -3.62 -3.69 49.50
CA SER A 128 -4.24 -3.98 48.20
C SER A 128 -4.09 -2.81 47.21
N SER A 129 -4.13 -1.57 47.69
CA SER A 129 -3.92 -0.37 46.88
C SER A 129 -2.45 -0.22 46.47
N ILE A 130 -1.51 -0.46 47.39
CA ILE A 130 -0.07 -0.46 47.14
C ILE A 130 0.29 -1.57 46.13
N HIS A 131 -0.22 -2.79 46.31
CA HIS A 131 0.02 -3.91 45.40
C HIS A 131 -0.54 -3.61 43.99
N SER A 132 -1.75 -3.02 43.91
CA SER A 132 -2.32 -2.58 42.64
C SER A 132 -1.48 -1.50 41.96
N PHE A 133 -0.90 -0.58 42.73
CA PHE A 133 -0.04 0.49 42.20
C PHE A 133 1.33 -0.04 41.74
N ILE A 134 1.95 -0.94 42.51
CA ILE A 134 3.21 -1.63 42.14
C ILE A 134 3.00 -2.42 40.85
N VAL A 135 1.96 -3.26 40.78
CA VAL A 135 1.64 -4.04 39.58
C VAL A 135 1.39 -3.13 38.37
N PHE A 136 0.69 -2.01 38.53
CA PHE A 136 0.45 -1.07 37.42
C PHE A 136 1.75 -0.35 36.98
N PHE A 137 2.64 -0.01 37.92
CA PHE A 137 3.90 0.68 37.64
C PHE A 137 4.97 -0.27 37.08
N GLU A 138 5.01 -1.53 37.51
CA GLU A 138 5.80 -2.58 36.86
C GLU A 138 5.27 -2.88 35.46
N ILE A 139 3.96 -2.97 35.25
CA ILE A 139 3.37 -3.13 33.91
C ILE A 139 3.76 -1.97 33.00
N GLU A 140 3.70 -0.71 33.45
CA GLU A 140 4.20 0.43 32.65
C GLU A 140 5.70 0.33 32.36
N ASN A 141 6.54 0.00 33.34
CA ASN A 141 7.99 -0.10 33.12
C ASN A 141 8.35 -1.26 32.18
N VAL A 142 7.72 -2.44 32.34
CA VAL A 142 7.85 -3.58 31.42
C VAL A 142 7.40 -3.20 30.00
N ILE A 143 6.28 -2.48 29.87
CA ILE A 143 5.82 -1.92 28.58
C ILE A 143 6.81 -0.90 28.01
N GLN A 144 7.55 -0.14 28.84
CA GLN A 144 8.60 0.77 28.38
C GLN A 144 9.88 0.02 27.98
N THR A 145 10.32 -1.01 28.71
CA THR A 145 11.45 -1.86 28.34
C THR A 145 11.24 -2.54 26.97
N PHE A 146 10.00 -2.95 26.67
CA PHE A 146 9.64 -3.52 25.37
C PHE A 146 9.49 -2.50 24.21
N ARG A 147 9.86 -1.22 24.39
CA ARG A 147 9.86 -0.22 23.29
C ARG A 147 11.09 -0.26 22.38
N SER A 148 12.12 -1.05 22.70
CA SER A 148 13.30 -1.24 21.84
C SER A 148 13.06 -2.34 20.79
N PRO A 149 13.17 -2.06 19.47
CA PRO A 149 12.90 -3.06 18.42
C PRO A 149 13.86 -4.26 18.38
N ASP A 150 15.09 -4.07 18.86
CA ASP A 150 16.23 -4.95 18.54
C ASP A 150 16.62 -5.92 19.66
N HIS A 151 15.94 -5.89 20.81
CA HIS A 151 16.33 -6.65 22.01
C HIS A 151 15.28 -7.65 22.53
N LEU A 152 14.25 -7.95 21.72
CA LEU A 152 13.19 -8.93 22.03
C LEU A 152 13.63 -10.42 21.90
N ARG A 153 14.84 -10.74 22.37
CA ARG A 153 15.32 -12.11 22.62
C ARG A 153 16.22 -12.10 23.86
N MET A 154 15.63 -12.38 25.02
CA MET A 154 16.39 -12.69 26.23
C MET A 154 17.09 -14.05 26.06
N SER A 155 18.32 -14.19 26.57
CA SER A 155 19.08 -15.44 26.47
C SER A 155 18.52 -16.52 27.40
N ASN A 156 18.75 -17.81 27.10
CA ASN A 156 18.27 -18.91 27.95
C ASN A 156 18.66 -18.74 29.43
N SER A 157 19.87 -18.25 29.70
CA SER A 157 20.35 -17.92 31.05
C SER A 157 19.52 -16.84 31.77
N GLN A 158 18.94 -15.88 31.05
CA GLN A 158 18.03 -14.89 31.63
C GLN A 158 16.64 -15.49 31.91
N ILE A 159 16.19 -16.45 31.09
CA ILE A 159 14.95 -17.20 31.33
C ILE A 159 15.09 -18.05 32.59
N GLU A 160 16.20 -18.77 32.73
CA GLU A 160 16.53 -19.56 33.92
C GLU A 160 16.58 -18.67 35.17
N PHE A 161 17.26 -17.53 35.09
CA PHE A 161 17.34 -16.57 36.21
C PHE A 161 15.96 -16.03 36.62
N ILE A 162 15.11 -15.61 35.67
CA ILE A 162 13.77 -15.09 35.98
C ILE A 162 12.85 -16.20 36.50
N SER A 163 12.92 -17.40 35.91
CA SER A 163 12.11 -18.55 36.33
C SER A 163 12.48 -19.00 37.74
N LEU A 164 13.77 -19.06 38.06
CA LEU A 164 14.28 -19.34 39.40
C LEU A 164 13.88 -18.23 40.39
N THR A 165 13.95 -16.96 39.97
CA THR A 165 13.53 -15.81 40.80
C THR A 165 12.03 -15.88 41.13
N LEU A 166 11.17 -16.18 40.15
CA LEU A 166 9.72 -16.35 40.34
C LEU A 166 9.38 -17.58 41.18
N LEU A 167 10.15 -18.67 41.05
CA LEU A 167 10.00 -19.86 41.87
C LEU A 167 10.37 -19.57 43.34
N VAL A 168 11.51 -18.91 43.58
CA VAL A 168 12.00 -18.57 44.93
C VAL A 168 11.11 -17.53 45.60
N SER A 169 10.66 -16.49 44.90
CA SER A 169 9.72 -15.52 45.47
C SER A 169 8.34 -16.13 45.71
N GLY A 170 7.91 -17.09 44.89
CA GLY A 170 6.72 -17.90 45.13
C GLY A 170 6.81 -18.78 46.38
N ILE A 171 7.98 -19.33 46.69
CA ILE A 171 8.25 -20.10 47.92
C ILE A 171 8.38 -19.17 49.14
N ALA A 172 8.86 -17.94 48.97
CA ALA A 172 9.00 -16.96 50.05
C ALA A 172 7.69 -16.22 50.43
N LEU A 173 6.58 -16.47 49.73
CA LEU A 173 5.32 -15.77 49.87
C LEU A 173 4.17 -16.71 50.26
N ASP A 174 4.24 -17.31 51.45
CA ASP A 174 3.21 -18.16 52.09
C ASP A 174 1.76 -17.60 52.04
N TRP A 175 1.62 -16.30 51.83
CA TRP A 175 0.35 -15.56 51.85
C TRP A 175 -0.24 -15.29 50.45
N VAL A 176 0.49 -15.60 49.37
CA VAL A 176 -0.03 -15.49 47.99
C VAL A 176 -0.69 -16.82 47.60
N PRO A 177 -2.01 -16.87 47.35
CA PRO A 177 -2.66 -18.11 46.96
C PRO A 177 -2.04 -18.67 45.69
N ALA A 178 -1.68 -19.95 45.67
CA ALA A 178 -0.88 -20.57 44.62
C ALA A 178 -1.40 -20.36 43.17
N GLY A 179 -2.72 -20.15 43.00
CA GLY A 179 -3.33 -19.79 41.71
C GLY A 179 -2.88 -18.41 41.17
N TRP A 180 -2.57 -17.44 42.02
CA TRP A 180 -1.99 -16.15 41.61
C TRP A 180 -0.54 -16.31 41.17
N LEU A 181 0.28 -17.05 41.93
CA LEU A 181 1.66 -17.36 41.54
C LEU A 181 1.70 -18.11 40.20
N LEU A 182 0.88 -19.15 40.04
CA LEU A 182 0.72 -19.89 38.79
C LEU A 182 0.23 -18.99 37.65
N GLY A 183 -0.70 -18.07 37.93
CA GLY A 183 -1.18 -17.06 37.00
C GLY A 183 -0.08 -16.11 36.52
N CYS A 184 0.76 -15.61 37.44
CA CYS A 184 1.91 -14.75 37.14
C CYS A 184 2.98 -15.50 36.33
N ILE A 185 3.32 -16.74 36.70
CA ILE A 185 4.27 -17.59 35.95
C ILE A 185 3.73 -17.89 34.54
N MET A 186 2.45 -18.25 34.42
CA MET A 186 1.80 -18.48 33.13
C MET A 186 1.74 -17.20 32.28
N PHE A 187 1.45 -16.05 32.87
CA PHE A 187 1.46 -14.76 32.18
C PHE A 187 2.87 -14.39 31.71
N ALA A 188 3.89 -14.53 32.57
CA ALA A 188 5.29 -14.31 32.21
C ALA A 188 5.75 -15.25 31.07
N TYR A 189 5.37 -16.53 31.13
CA TYR A 189 5.63 -17.49 30.06
C TYR A 189 4.93 -17.11 28.74
N LEU A 190 3.67 -16.68 28.79
CA LEU A 190 2.93 -16.21 27.60
C LEU A 190 3.51 -14.90 27.03
N MET A 191 3.94 -13.97 27.88
CA MET A 191 4.64 -12.75 27.44
C MET A 191 6.06 -13.05 26.92
N PHE A 192 6.75 -14.06 27.44
CA PHE A 192 8.02 -14.51 26.87
C PHE A 192 7.84 -15.16 25.50
N MET A 193 6.96 -16.17 25.40
CA MET A 193 6.75 -16.94 24.17
C MET A 193 6.04 -16.15 23.07
N HIS A 194 5.19 -15.19 23.42
CA HIS A 194 4.30 -14.50 22.49
C HIS A 194 4.24 -12.97 22.67
N GLY A 195 5.05 -12.36 23.53
CA GLY A 195 5.05 -10.90 23.78
C GLY A 195 5.28 -10.06 22.52
N ASP A 196 6.24 -10.43 21.67
CA ASP A 196 6.44 -9.80 20.35
C ASP A 196 5.19 -9.93 19.46
N PHE A 197 4.46 -11.05 19.51
CA PHE A 197 3.21 -11.21 18.78
C PHE A 197 2.08 -10.34 19.36
N TYR A 198 1.94 -10.25 20.69
CA TYR A 198 0.95 -9.40 21.35
C TYR A 198 1.23 -7.92 21.11
N TYR A 199 2.49 -7.49 21.23
CA TYR A 199 2.95 -6.12 20.97
C TYR A 199 2.69 -5.71 19.52
N ARG A 200 3.10 -6.54 18.54
CA ARG A 200 2.83 -6.26 17.12
C ARG A 200 1.33 -6.28 16.82
N SER A 201 0.56 -7.19 17.43
CA SER A 201 -0.91 -7.22 17.31
C SER A 201 -1.58 -5.98 17.89
N TYR A 202 -1.08 -5.43 19.00
CA TYR A 202 -1.55 -4.17 19.58
C TYR A 202 -1.29 -2.99 18.64
N LEU A 203 -0.06 -2.86 18.12
CA LEU A 203 0.30 -1.82 17.16
C LEU A 203 -0.56 -1.87 15.88
N THR A 204 -0.91 -3.06 15.38
CA THR A 204 -1.69 -3.21 14.15
C THR A 204 -3.20 -3.29 14.37
N LEU A 205 -3.70 -3.39 15.60
CA LEU A 205 -5.10 -3.70 15.92
C LEU A 205 -6.09 -2.79 15.19
N ASN A 206 -5.85 -1.49 15.21
CA ASN A 206 -6.70 -0.48 14.56
C ASN A 206 -6.75 -0.65 13.03
N ARG A 207 -5.61 -0.96 12.39
CA ARG A 207 -5.53 -1.25 10.94
C ARG A 207 -6.23 -2.57 10.61
N ASP A 208 -5.92 -3.63 11.35
CA ASP A 208 -6.43 -4.98 11.08
C ASP A 208 -7.96 -5.06 11.32
N LEU A 209 -8.50 -4.34 12.32
CA LEU A 209 -9.94 -4.18 12.51
C LEU A 209 -10.62 -3.38 11.39
N ARG A 210 -10.01 -2.27 10.93
CA ARG A 210 -10.50 -1.51 9.76
C ARG A 210 -10.50 -2.37 8.49
N GLY A 211 -9.45 -3.16 8.28
CA GLY A 211 -9.34 -4.11 7.18
C GLY A 211 -10.39 -5.22 7.23
N LEU A 212 -10.62 -5.80 8.41
CA LEU A 212 -11.67 -6.80 8.61
C LEU A 212 -13.06 -6.22 8.35
N TYR A 213 -13.35 -5.02 8.87
CA TYR A 213 -14.60 -4.30 8.60
C TYR A 213 -14.78 -4.03 7.09
N LEU A 214 -13.74 -3.53 6.41
CA LEU A 214 -13.75 -3.28 4.96
C LEU A 214 -14.01 -4.57 4.17
N LEU A 215 -13.31 -5.66 4.49
CA LEU A 215 -13.47 -6.96 3.85
C LEU A 215 -14.90 -7.51 4.04
N LEU A 216 -15.47 -7.38 5.24
CA LEU A 216 -16.85 -7.77 5.53
C LEU A 216 -17.87 -6.87 4.80
N ALA A 217 -17.65 -5.56 4.75
CA ALA A 217 -18.53 -4.60 4.08
C ALA A 217 -18.50 -4.71 2.54
N VAL A 218 -17.37 -5.11 1.94
CA VAL A 218 -17.28 -5.49 0.53
C VAL A 218 -17.98 -6.83 0.30
N LYS A 219 -17.67 -7.86 1.10
CA LYS A 219 -18.23 -9.22 0.98
C LYS A 219 -19.76 -9.27 1.13
N PHE A 220 -20.32 -8.58 2.11
CA PHE A 220 -21.77 -8.54 2.34
C PHE A 220 -22.51 -7.92 1.15
N ASP A 221 -22.01 -6.80 0.64
CA ASP A 221 -22.61 -6.09 -0.47
C ASP A 221 -22.49 -6.85 -1.79
N LEU A 222 -21.34 -7.47 -2.06
CA LEU A 222 -21.17 -8.35 -3.21
C LEU A 222 -22.08 -9.59 -3.13
N ASN A 223 -22.21 -10.20 -1.94
CA ASN A 223 -23.14 -11.31 -1.70
C ASN A 223 -24.62 -10.89 -1.76
N ARG A 224 -24.93 -9.60 -1.62
CA ARG A 224 -26.25 -9.05 -1.92
C ARG A 224 -26.43 -8.93 -3.44
N ARG A 225 -25.54 -8.23 -4.15
CA ARG A 225 -25.63 -8.06 -5.61
C ARG A 225 -25.58 -9.36 -6.39
N TRP A 226 -24.84 -10.36 -5.92
CA TRP A 226 -24.81 -11.71 -6.50
C TRP A 226 -26.14 -12.48 -6.33
N ARG A 227 -26.93 -12.17 -5.29
CA ARG A 227 -28.29 -12.71 -5.12
C ARG A 227 -29.34 -11.92 -5.90
N GLU A 228 -29.18 -10.61 -6.05
CA GLU A 228 -29.95 -9.79 -7.00
C GLU A 228 -29.68 -10.22 -8.46
N ASN A 229 -28.45 -10.68 -8.73
CA ASN A 229 -27.94 -11.17 -10.01
C ASN A 229 -28.12 -10.23 -11.23
N ARG A 230 -28.30 -8.93 -11.01
CA ARG A 230 -28.49 -7.90 -12.05
C ARG A 230 -27.17 -7.51 -12.72
N GLY A 231 -27.18 -7.32 -14.05
CA GLY A 231 -26.05 -6.73 -14.79
C GLY A 231 -25.77 -5.26 -14.41
N ILE A 232 -24.60 -4.72 -14.76
CA ILE A 232 -24.22 -3.35 -14.33
C ILE A 232 -25.12 -2.25 -14.92
N GLY A 233 -25.69 -2.45 -16.10
CA GLY A 233 -26.62 -1.50 -16.72
C GLY A 233 -27.84 -1.23 -15.83
N ASP A 234 -28.36 -2.26 -15.18
CA ASP A 234 -29.47 -2.16 -14.23
C ASP A 234 -29.09 -1.39 -12.96
N ILE A 235 -27.86 -1.58 -12.46
CA ILE A 235 -27.35 -0.87 -11.28
C ILE A 235 -27.13 0.61 -11.60
N PHE A 236 -26.63 0.90 -12.82
CA PHE A 236 -26.50 2.26 -13.33
C PHE A 236 -27.87 2.95 -13.49
N LEU A 237 -28.89 2.25 -13.99
CA LEU A 237 -30.26 2.81 -14.10
C LEU A 237 -30.85 3.21 -12.73
N ASP A 238 -30.53 2.49 -11.66
CA ASP A 238 -30.93 2.88 -10.30
C ASP A 238 -30.24 4.18 -9.82
N LEU A 239 -29.11 4.59 -10.42
CA LEU A 239 -28.48 5.90 -10.21
C LEU A 239 -29.09 6.96 -11.14
N VAL A 240 -29.31 6.64 -12.42
CA VAL A 240 -29.96 7.55 -13.39
C VAL A 240 -31.31 8.04 -12.87
N ARG A 241 -32.13 7.15 -12.28
CA ARG A 241 -33.40 7.49 -11.65
C ARG A 241 -33.28 8.38 -10.40
N LYS A 242 -32.16 8.32 -9.68
CA LYS A 242 -31.94 9.06 -8.42
C LYS A 242 -31.29 10.41 -8.61
N THR A 243 -30.43 10.57 -9.61
CA THR A 243 -29.69 11.81 -9.88
C THR A 243 -29.70 12.21 -11.36
N PRO A 244 -30.87 12.22 -12.05
CA PRO A 244 -30.94 12.35 -13.52
C PRO A 244 -30.30 13.63 -14.06
N ASN A 245 -30.47 14.74 -13.33
CA ASN A 245 -30.01 16.08 -13.73
C ASN A 245 -28.57 16.38 -13.29
N LYS A 246 -27.91 15.50 -12.52
CA LYS A 246 -26.52 15.70 -12.10
C LYS A 246 -25.59 15.46 -13.30
N PRO A 247 -24.56 16.29 -13.53
CA PRO A 247 -23.46 15.98 -14.45
C PRO A 247 -22.83 14.62 -14.13
N ALA A 248 -22.87 13.70 -15.09
CA ALA A 248 -22.24 12.40 -15.00
C ALA A 248 -20.82 12.45 -15.55
N ILE A 249 -20.66 12.96 -16.77
CA ILE A 249 -19.44 12.84 -17.56
C ILE A 249 -19.15 14.14 -18.32
N THR A 250 -17.91 14.61 -18.24
CA THR A 250 -17.38 15.76 -18.99
C THR A 250 -16.19 15.30 -19.82
N ASP A 251 -16.15 15.68 -21.09
CA ASP A 251 -15.06 15.43 -22.02
C ASP A 251 -14.35 16.74 -22.34
N ILE A 252 -13.06 16.84 -22.01
CA ILE A 252 -12.27 18.06 -22.21
C ILE A 252 -11.96 18.31 -23.70
N ALA A 253 -11.87 17.26 -24.52
CA ALA A 253 -11.51 17.42 -25.93
C ALA A 253 -12.68 17.94 -26.77
N SER A 254 -13.91 17.52 -26.46
CA SER A 254 -15.13 18.00 -27.15
C SER A 254 -15.91 19.08 -26.37
N GLN A 255 -15.47 19.44 -25.17
CA GLN A 255 -16.17 20.31 -24.20
C GLN A 255 -17.62 19.89 -23.88
N ARG A 256 -18.01 18.64 -24.22
CA ARG A 256 -19.33 18.08 -23.92
C ARG A 256 -19.41 17.71 -22.43
N THR A 257 -20.48 18.11 -21.77
CA THR A 257 -20.88 17.60 -20.44
C THR A 257 -22.27 17.02 -20.54
N LEU A 258 -22.44 15.77 -20.10
CA LEU A 258 -23.74 15.07 -20.08
C LEU A 258 -24.16 14.77 -18.65
N THR A 259 -25.42 14.98 -18.34
CA THR A 259 -26.05 14.50 -17.10
C THR A 259 -26.23 12.99 -17.11
N PHE A 260 -26.55 12.38 -15.96
CA PHE A 260 -26.86 10.94 -15.88
C PHE A 260 -27.99 10.54 -16.85
N ALA A 261 -29.04 11.34 -16.97
CA ALA A 261 -30.12 11.09 -17.91
C ALA A 261 -29.68 11.25 -19.37
N GLN A 262 -28.90 12.29 -19.69
CA GLN A 262 -28.40 12.51 -21.06
C GLN A 262 -27.44 11.40 -21.50
N PHE A 263 -26.44 11.06 -20.67
CA PHE A 263 -25.49 9.98 -20.95
C PHE A 263 -26.18 8.62 -21.10
N ASN A 264 -27.22 8.35 -20.30
CA ASN A 264 -28.04 7.14 -20.45
C ASN A 264 -28.76 7.07 -21.82
N ARG A 265 -29.24 8.21 -22.36
CA ARG A 265 -29.83 8.24 -23.71
C ARG A 265 -28.81 7.97 -24.82
N GLU A 266 -27.56 8.41 -24.67
CA GLU A 266 -26.50 8.05 -25.63
C GLU A 266 -26.15 6.55 -25.57
N CYS A 267 -26.13 5.95 -24.36
CA CYS A 267 -26.01 4.51 -24.21
C CYS A 267 -27.18 3.76 -24.88
N ASN A 268 -28.40 4.30 -24.77
CA ASN A 268 -29.60 3.71 -25.35
C ASN A 268 -29.63 3.75 -26.86
N ARG A 269 -29.18 4.85 -27.50
CA ARG A 269 -29.01 4.93 -28.96
C ARG A 269 -28.16 3.77 -29.48
N VAL A 270 -27.00 3.54 -28.85
CA VAL A 270 -26.12 2.42 -29.20
C VAL A 270 -26.81 1.08 -28.96
N ALA A 271 -27.47 0.90 -27.82
CA ALA A 271 -28.17 -0.34 -27.51
C ALA A 271 -29.30 -0.64 -28.52
N ASN A 272 -30.09 0.37 -28.91
CA ASN A 272 -31.19 0.22 -29.86
C ASN A 272 -30.69 -0.04 -31.28
N TYR A 273 -29.63 0.64 -31.74
CA TYR A 273 -29.00 0.38 -33.03
C TYR A 273 -28.41 -1.03 -33.12
N PHE A 274 -27.57 -1.43 -32.17
CA PHE A 274 -26.97 -2.76 -32.20
C PHE A 274 -28.02 -3.87 -31.98
N GLN A 275 -29.09 -3.60 -31.23
CA GLN A 275 -30.22 -4.54 -31.11
C GLN A 275 -31.10 -4.64 -32.37
N SER A 276 -31.19 -3.60 -33.20
CA SER A 276 -31.90 -3.68 -34.50
C SER A 276 -31.07 -4.43 -35.55
N LEU A 277 -29.74 -4.30 -35.50
CA LEU A 277 -28.79 -5.15 -36.24
C LEU A 277 -28.72 -6.61 -35.72
N GLY A 278 -29.43 -6.94 -34.63
CA GLY A 278 -29.54 -8.30 -34.10
C GLY A 278 -28.50 -8.72 -33.05
N TYR A 279 -27.57 -7.83 -32.66
CA TYR A 279 -26.58 -8.14 -31.63
C TYR A 279 -27.23 -8.36 -30.27
N ARG A 280 -26.73 -9.34 -29.53
CA ARG A 280 -27.39 -9.92 -28.37
C ARG A 280 -26.41 -10.51 -27.35
N LYS A 281 -26.94 -11.14 -26.29
CA LYS A 281 -26.10 -11.74 -25.25
C LYS A 281 -25.27 -12.90 -25.80
N GLY A 282 -23.95 -12.74 -25.77
CA GLY A 282 -22.97 -13.73 -26.23
C GLY A 282 -22.06 -13.22 -27.35
N ASP A 283 -22.51 -12.23 -28.12
CA ASP A 283 -21.70 -11.61 -29.16
C ASP A 283 -20.56 -10.76 -28.55
N THR A 284 -19.50 -10.55 -29.33
CA THR A 284 -18.39 -9.65 -28.96
C THR A 284 -18.18 -8.56 -30.01
N VAL A 285 -17.92 -7.34 -29.56
CA VAL A 285 -17.57 -6.17 -30.38
C VAL A 285 -16.20 -5.64 -29.95
N ALA A 286 -15.30 -5.41 -30.90
CA ALA A 286 -14.00 -4.81 -30.63
C ALA A 286 -14.11 -3.27 -30.57
N LEU A 287 -13.54 -2.66 -29.53
CA LEU A 287 -13.47 -1.21 -29.35
C LEU A 287 -12.01 -0.75 -29.51
N PHE A 288 -11.71 -0.14 -30.66
CA PHE A 288 -10.42 0.48 -30.95
C PHE A 288 -10.59 2.02 -30.94
N MET A 289 -10.90 2.54 -29.75
CA MET A 289 -11.35 3.92 -29.55
C MET A 289 -10.49 4.66 -28.52
N GLU A 290 -10.29 5.96 -28.73
CA GLU A 290 -9.59 6.83 -27.76
C GLU A 290 -10.45 7.16 -26.53
N ASN A 291 -9.83 7.71 -25.48
CA ASN A 291 -10.55 8.22 -24.31
C ASN A 291 -11.54 9.33 -24.71
N GLY A 292 -12.79 9.18 -24.30
CA GLY A 292 -13.83 10.20 -24.42
C GLY A 292 -15.20 9.69 -23.99
N ILE A 293 -16.22 10.55 -24.02
CA ILE A 293 -17.62 10.17 -23.72
C ILE A 293 -18.08 8.97 -24.56
N ASP A 294 -17.76 8.98 -25.85
CA ASP A 294 -18.30 8.03 -26.82
C ASP A 294 -17.82 6.59 -26.56
N PHE A 295 -16.59 6.38 -26.08
CA PHE A 295 -16.11 5.06 -25.63
C PHE A 295 -17.04 4.49 -24.54
N VAL A 296 -17.37 5.30 -23.54
CA VAL A 296 -18.18 4.85 -22.39
C VAL A 296 -19.63 4.64 -22.80
N ALA A 297 -20.18 5.51 -23.66
CA ALA A 297 -21.54 5.38 -24.18
C ALA A 297 -21.69 4.11 -25.04
N VAL A 298 -20.74 3.85 -25.95
CA VAL A 298 -20.72 2.66 -26.79
C VAL A 298 -20.62 1.38 -25.95
N TRP A 299 -19.65 1.32 -25.04
CA TRP A 299 -19.49 0.17 -24.16
C TRP A 299 -20.73 -0.07 -23.28
N MET A 300 -21.27 0.96 -22.62
CA MET A 300 -22.44 0.80 -21.75
C MET A 300 -23.72 0.46 -22.51
N GLY A 301 -23.89 0.94 -23.75
CA GLY A 301 -24.98 0.54 -24.63
C GLY A 301 -24.94 -0.94 -24.98
N LEU A 302 -23.78 -1.43 -25.44
CA LEU A 302 -23.57 -2.86 -25.72
C LEU A 302 -23.72 -3.72 -24.44
N ALA A 303 -23.24 -3.24 -23.29
CA ALA A 303 -23.39 -3.91 -22.01
C ALA A 303 -24.85 -3.99 -21.50
N LYS A 304 -25.77 -3.14 -21.98
CA LYS A 304 -27.22 -3.30 -21.73
C LYS A 304 -27.82 -4.49 -22.50
N LEU A 305 -27.24 -4.86 -23.64
CA LEU A 305 -27.64 -6.03 -24.44
C LEU A 305 -27.00 -7.34 -23.96
N GLY A 306 -25.97 -7.26 -23.10
CA GLY A 306 -25.13 -8.41 -22.76
C GLY A 306 -24.11 -8.77 -23.83
N VAL A 307 -23.89 -7.87 -24.80
CA VAL A 307 -22.80 -7.96 -25.78
C VAL A 307 -21.49 -7.63 -25.07
N ALA A 308 -20.49 -8.49 -25.20
CA ALA A 308 -19.17 -8.27 -24.63
C ALA A 308 -18.37 -7.28 -25.48
N THR A 309 -17.47 -6.52 -24.85
CA THR A 309 -16.62 -5.55 -25.57
C THR A 309 -15.13 -5.82 -25.37
N ALA A 310 -14.37 -5.96 -26.44
CA ALA A 310 -12.92 -6.15 -26.38
C ALA A 310 -12.22 -4.79 -26.44
N TRP A 311 -11.56 -4.38 -25.36
CA TRP A 311 -11.00 -3.02 -25.23
C TRP A 311 -9.56 -2.98 -25.75
N ILE A 312 -9.38 -2.57 -27.00
CA ILE A 312 -8.08 -2.64 -27.69
C ILE A 312 -7.22 -1.40 -27.36
N ASN A 313 -5.93 -1.64 -27.11
CA ASN A 313 -4.94 -0.59 -26.90
C ASN A 313 -4.73 0.23 -28.18
N THR A 314 -5.07 1.53 -28.14
CA THR A 314 -4.99 2.51 -29.24
C THR A 314 -3.61 2.64 -29.90
N ASN A 315 -2.55 2.27 -29.19
CA ASN A 315 -1.18 2.38 -29.66
C ASN A 315 -0.75 1.15 -30.49
N LEU A 316 -1.56 0.08 -30.52
CA LEU A 316 -1.29 -1.09 -31.35
C LEU A 316 -1.50 -0.77 -32.83
N LYS A 317 -0.70 -1.45 -33.67
CA LYS A 317 -0.67 -1.41 -35.13
C LYS A 317 -0.49 -2.85 -35.64
N MET A 318 -0.67 -3.07 -36.94
CA MET A 318 -0.25 -4.31 -37.64
C MET A 318 -0.65 -5.61 -36.91
N GLU A 319 0.27 -6.58 -36.74
CA GLU A 319 -0.01 -7.91 -36.23
C GLU A 319 -0.48 -7.90 -34.76
N PRO A 320 0.10 -7.10 -33.84
CA PRO A 320 -0.46 -6.93 -32.48
C PRO A 320 -1.90 -6.38 -32.45
N LEU A 321 -2.29 -5.51 -33.39
CA LEU A 321 -3.66 -5.02 -33.51
C LEU A 321 -4.59 -6.12 -34.05
N ALA A 322 -4.21 -6.77 -35.15
CA ALA A 322 -4.97 -7.85 -35.76
C ALA A 322 -5.19 -9.02 -34.79
N HIS A 323 -4.13 -9.43 -34.08
CA HIS A 323 -4.19 -10.46 -33.05
C HIS A 323 -5.18 -10.15 -31.93
N CYS A 324 -5.27 -8.88 -31.49
CA CYS A 324 -6.27 -8.49 -30.49
C CYS A 324 -7.69 -8.76 -31.00
N VAL A 325 -8.03 -8.22 -32.17
CA VAL A 325 -9.35 -8.38 -32.80
C VAL A 325 -9.71 -9.86 -32.98
N GLN A 326 -8.82 -10.64 -33.59
CA GLN A 326 -9.01 -12.07 -33.85
C GLN A 326 -9.20 -12.87 -32.55
N THR A 327 -8.37 -12.61 -31.54
CA THR A 327 -8.43 -13.32 -30.24
C THR A 327 -9.73 -13.05 -29.49
N SER A 328 -10.42 -11.93 -29.75
CA SER A 328 -11.73 -11.65 -29.16
C SER A 328 -12.93 -12.25 -29.90
N GLU A 329 -12.73 -12.90 -31.05
CA GLU A 329 -13.81 -13.45 -31.88
C GLU A 329 -14.91 -12.40 -32.20
N ALA A 330 -14.48 -11.14 -32.39
CA ALA A 330 -15.38 -10.00 -32.49
C ALA A 330 -16.12 -9.95 -33.84
N ALA A 331 -17.46 -9.84 -33.80
CA ALA A 331 -18.32 -9.79 -34.97
C ALA A 331 -18.24 -8.45 -35.73
N CYS A 332 -17.83 -7.38 -35.04
CA CYS A 332 -17.50 -6.09 -35.65
C CYS A 332 -16.46 -5.31 -34.84
N ILE A 333 -15.90 -4.28 -35.45
CA ILE A 333 -14.99 -3.32 -34.83
C ILE A 333 -15.65 -1.93 -34.83
N ILE A 334 -15.65 -1.26 -33.69
CA ILE A 334 -15.94 0.18 -33.58
C ILE A 334 -14.60 0.90 -33.36
N VAL A 335 -14.28 1.84 -34.23
CA VAL A 335 -13.00 2.55 -34.28
C VAL A 335 -13.22 4.07 -34.19
N SER A 336 -12.33 4.80 -33.51
CA SER A 336 -12.34 6.27 -33.58
C SER A 336 -11.89 6.74 -34.96
N SER A 337 -12.47 7.84 -35.47
CA SER A 337 -12.06 8.48 -36.74
C SER A 337 -10.56 8.82 -36.84
N SER A 338 -9.89 8.96 -35.70
CA SER A 338 -8.46 9.19 -35.50
C SER A 338 -7.58 7.94 -35.41
N LEU A 339 -8.16 6.74 -35.52
CA LEU A 339 -7.49 5.42 -35.44
C LEU A 339 -7.86 4.49 -36.62
N GLN A 340 -8.61 5.01 -37.61
CA GLN A 340 -9.13 4.20 -38.70
C GLN A 340 -8.06 3.88 -39.77
N GLU A 341 -7.04 4.72 -39.94
CA GLU A 341 -5.93 4.48 -40.88
C GLU A 341 -5.13 3.24 -40.51
N GLU A 342 -4.87 3.03 -39.21
CA GLU A 342 -4.01 1.92 -38.78
C GLU A 342 -4.80 0.60 -38.67
N LEU A 343 -6.13 0.68 -38.50
CA LEU A 343 -7.03 -0.45 -38.72
C LEU A 343 -7.12 -0.79 -40.22
N HIS A 344 -7.33 0.21 -41.09
CA HIS A 344 -7.37 0.02 -42.54
C HIS A 344 -6.05 -0.56 -43.06
N THR A 345 -4.90 -0.11 -42.53
CA THR A 345 -3.58 -0.68 -42.84
C THR A 345 -3.50 -2.16 -42.51
N ALA A 346 -4.01 -2.59 -41.35
CA ALA A 346 -4.04 -4.01 -40.98
C ALA A 346 -4.96 -4.86 -41.88
N ILE A 347 -6.08 -4.28 -42.35
CA ILE A 347 -6.99 -4.92 -43.32
C ILE A 347 -6.30 -5.03 -44.70
N THR A 348 -5.78 -3.93 -45.24
CA THR A 348 -5.13 -3.87 -46.57
C THR A 348 -3.83 -4.68 -46.64
N LYS A 349 -3.21 -4.97 -45.49
CA LYS A 349 -2.08 -5.92 -45.37
C LYS A 349 -2.52 -7.39 -45.19
N ASN A 350 -3.80 -7.70 -45.31
CA ASN A 350 -4.41 -9.02 -45.12
C ASN A 350 -4.18 -9.64 -43.73
N LEU A 351 -3.88 -8.82 -42.71
CA LEU A 351 -3.81 -9.27 -41.32
C LEU A 351 -5.20 -9.41 -40.69
N LEU A 352 -6.19 -8.68 -41.23
CA LEU A 352 -7.61 -8.80 -40.90
C LEU A 352 -8.44 -8.99 -42.18
N ASP A 353 -9.39 -9.91 -42.12
CA ASP A 353 -10.33 -10.16 -43.22
C ASP A 353 -11.43 -9.10 -43.23
N GLY A 354 -11.22 -8.04 -44.01
CA GLY A 354 -12.17 -6.94 -44.18
C GLY A 354 -13.48 -7.34 -44.89
N ALA A 355 -13.56 -8.50 -45.54
CA ALA A 355 -14.80 -9.00 -46.12
C ALA A 355 -15.68 -9.69 -45.06
N LYS A 356 -15.08 -10.25 -44.00
CA LYS A 356 -15.81 -10.90 -42.90
C LYS A 356 -16.16 -9.97 -41.73
N ILE A 357 -15.36 -8.92 -41.47
CA ILE A 357 -15.51 -8.07 -40.28
C ILE A 357 -16.17 -6.72 -40.65
N LYS A 358 -17.33 -6.44 -40.05
CA LYS A 358 -17.98 -5.12 -40.15
C LYS A 358 -17.18 -4.07 -39.37
N VAL A 359 -16.99 -2.89 -39.95
CA VAL A 359 -16.25 -1.78 -39.32
C VAL A 359 -17.17 -0.56 -39.20
N PHE A 360 -17.17 0.06 -38.02
CA PHE A 360 -17.93 1.26 -37.69
C PHE A 360 -17.01 2.37 -37.21
N VAL A 361 -17.03 3.53 -37.87
CA VAL A 361 -16.23 4.71 -37.49
C VAL A 361 -17.06 5.64 -36.62
N LYS A 362 -16.49 6.11 -35.51
CA LYS A 362 -17.13 7.03 -34.55
C LYS A 362 -16.34 8.33 -34.45
N GLY A 363 -17.04 9.47 -34.51
CA GLY A 363 -16.49 10.81 -34.32
C GLY A 363 -15.88 11.43 -35.59
N GLY A 364 -16.41 11.10 -36.77
CA GLY A 364 -15.98 11.65 -38.05
C GLY A 364 -16.19 10.68 -39.21
N ASN A 365 -15.89 11.15 -40.42
CA ASN A 365 -16.13 10.41 -41.66
C ASN A 365 -15.29 9.13 -41.75
N ALA A 366 -15.83 8.12 -42.41
CA ALA A 366 -15.08 6.92 -42.80
C ALA A 366 -14.10 7.23 -43.94
N LEU A 367 -12.97 6.52 -43.99
CA LEU A 367 -12.01 6.61 -45.11
C LEU A 367 -12.68 6.23 -46.44
N GLU A 368 -12.39 7.02 -47.47
CA GLU A 368 -12.78 6.72 -48.85
C GLU A 368 -12.16 5.38 -49.31
N GLY A 369 -12.94 4.57 -50.03
CA GLY A 369 -12.54 3.21 -50.43
C GLY A 369 -12.48 2.17 -49.31
N SER A 370 -12.77 2.53 -48.05
CA SER A 370 -12.86 1.55 -46.95
C SER A 370 -14.24 0.85 -46.89
N ASN A 371 -14.29 -0.29 -46.20
CA ASN A 371 -15.53 -1.03 -45.92
C ASN A 371 -16.31 -0.46 -44.71
N ALA A 372 -15.91 0.69 -44.18
CA ALA A 372 -16.36 1.16 -42.88
C ALA A 372 -17.58 2.09 -42.96
N GLN A 373 -18.50 1.94 -42.01
CA GLN A 373 -19.75 2.68 -41.95
C GLN A 373 -19.69 3.76 -40.87
N GLN A 374 -20.26 4.94 -41.13
CA GLN A 374 -20.29 6.04 -40.17
C GLN A 374 -21.31 5.75 -39.08
N LEU A 375 -20.86 5.54 -37.84
CA LEU A 375 -21.73 5.13 -36.73
C LEU A 375 -22.62 6.28 -36.23
N ASP A 376 -22.13 7.51 -36.32
CA ASP A 376 -22.86 8.70 -35.85
C ASP A 376 -24.21 8.91 -36.56
N ASP A 377 -24.26 8.65 -37.87
CA ASP A 377 -25.48 8.77 -38.68
C ASP A 377 -26.60 7.86 -38.14
N PHE A 378 -26.31 6.57 -37.96
CA PHE A 378 -27.31 5.62 -37.44
C PHE A 378 -27.68 5.86 -35.97
N LEU A 379 -26.79 6.45 -35.18
CA LEU A 379 -27.06 6.80 -33.78
C LEU A 379 -27.95 8.06 -33.66
N ALA A 380 -27.97 8.93 -34.67
CA ALA A 380 -28.85 10.10 -34.71
C ALA A 380 -30.33 9.69 -34.77
N ASP A 381 -30.67 8.77 -35.68
CA ASP A 381 -32.03 8.24 -35.89
C ASP A 381 -32.47 7.21 -34.83
N SER A 382 -31.54 6.70 -34.02
CA SER A 382 -31.84 5.69 -33.00
C SER A 382 -32.55 6.28 -31.77
N SER A 383 -33.52 5.53 -31.21
CA SER A 383 -34.20 5.96 -29.98
C SER A 383 -33.23 6.02 -28.78
N GLY A 384 -33.43 7.05 -27.94
CA GLY A 384 -32.77 7.20 -26.64
C GLY A 384 -33.48 6.52 -25.47
N ASP A 385 -34.57 5.78 -25.71
CA ASP A 385 -35.34 5.05 -24.69
C ASP A 385 -34.69 3.71 -24.32
N GLU A 386 -35.06 3.13 -23.18
CA GLU A 386 -34.45 1.87 -22.72
C GLU A 386 -34.69 0.72 -23.72
N PRO A 387 -33.64 -0.02 -24.10
CA PRO A 387 -33.75 -1.11 -25.07
C PRO A 387 -34.61 -2.26 -24.55
N ALA A 388 -35.30 -2.94 -25.46
CA ALA A 388 -36.14 -4.09 -25.10
C ALA A 388 -35.29 -5.22 -24.48
N ARG A 389 -35.74 -5.79 -23.36
CA ARG A 389 -35.04 -6.87 -22.65
C ARG A 389 -35.24 -8.22 -23.35
N LYS A 390 -34.55 -8.42 -24.48
CA LYS A 390 -34.58 -9.67 -25.26
C LYS A 390 -33.80 -10.82 -24.58
N ASP A 391 -32.74 -10.51 -23.83
CA ASP A 391 -31.89 -11.48 -23.13
C ASP A 391 -31.75 -11.16 -21.63
N CYS A 392 -31.51 -12.20 -20.82
CA CYS A 392 -31.22 -12.04 -19.39
C CYS A 392 -29.73 -11.68 -19.15
N VAL A 393 -29.43 -10.39 -19.02
CA VAL A 393 -28.08 -9.89 -18.69
C VAL A 393 -27.86 -9.91 -17.18
N ASP A 394 -27.03 -10.84 -16.71
CA ASP A 394 -26.90 -11.19 -15.29
C ASP A 394 -25.50 -10.88 -14.73
N PHE A 395 -25.32 -10.94 -13.41
CA PHE A 395 -24.06 -10.55 -12.75
C PHE A 395 -22.86 -11.47 -13.12
N LYS A 396 -23.13 -12.65 -13.68
CA LYS A 396 -22.12 -13.62 -14.17
C LYS A 396 -21.84 -13.51 -15.67
N SER A 397 -22.61 -12.69 -16.38
CA SER A 397 -22.49 -12.51 -17.83
C SER A 397 -21.19 -11.78 -18.19
N MET A 398 -20.70 -12.06 -19.40
CA MET A 398 -19.53 -11.38 -19.96
C MET A 398 -19.82 -9.89 -20.17
N LEU A 399 -18.84 -9.06 -19.87
CA LEU A 399 -18.94 -7.60 -19.97
C LEU A 399 -17.86 -7.03 -20.89
N CYS A 400 -16.60 -7.41 -20.68
CA CYS A 400 -15.51 -6.98 -21.54
C CYS A 400 -14.31 -7.94 -21.51
N PHE A 401 -13.40 -7.74 -22.47
CA PHE A 401 -12.06 -8.30 -22.46
C PHE A 401 -11.04 -7.16 -22.31
N ILE A 402 -10.10 -7.33 -21.39
CA ILE A 402 -9.01 -6.38 -21.15
C ILE A 402 -7.70 -7.04 -21.54
N TYR A 403 -6.95 -6.44 -22.46
CA TYR A 403 -5.68 -7.03 -22.89
C TYR A 403 -4.56 -6.71 -21.90
N THR A 404 -3.80 -7.75 -21.55
CA THR A 404 -2.60 -7.69 -20.72
C THR A 404 -1.37 -8.00 -21.57
N SER A 405 -0.21 -7.43 -21.26
CA SER A 405 1.03 -7.79 -21.96
C SER A 405 1.38 -9.26 -21.73
N GLY A 406 1.62 -10.00 -22.82
CA GLY A 406 1.99 -11.40 -22.75
C GLY A 406 3.48 -11.61 -22.51
N THR A 407 3.82 -12.67 -21.78
CA THR A 407 5.19 -13.22 -21.69
C THR A 407 5.77 -13.64 -23.05
N THR A 408 4.91 -13.82 -24.06
CA THR A 408 5.23 -14.13 -25.46
C THR A 408 5.21 -12.87 -26.35
N GLY A 409 5.28 -11.67 -25.76
CA GLY A 409 5.10 -10.38 -26.45
C GLY A 409 3.63 -10.06 -26.77
N MET A 410 2.90 -11.00 -27.38
CA MET A 410 1.53 -10.78 -27.85
C MET A 410 0.51 -10.52 -26.72
N PRO A 411 -0.43 -9.57 -26.87
CA PRO A 411 -1.41 -9.25 -25.82
C PRO A 411 -2.42 -10.36 -25.53
N LYS A 412 -2.69 -10.65 -24.25
CA LYS A 412 -3.61 -11.71 -23.79
C LYS A 412 -4.91 -11.13 -23.27
N ALA A 413 -6.04 -11.56 -23.84
CA ALA A 413 -7.39 -11.14 -23.46
C ALA A 413 -7.82 -11.73 -22.09
N ALA A 414 -7.84 -10.90 -21.05
CA ALA A 414 -8.33 -11.26 -19.71
C ALA A 414 -9.85 -11.09 -19.62
N VAL A 415 -10.51 -12.05 -18.97
CA VAL A 415 -11.97 -12.21 -18.94
C VAL A 415 -12.59 -11.33 -17.85
N MET A 416 -13.43 -10.36 -18.22
CA MET A 416 -14.12 -9.47 -17.29
C MET A 416 -15.64 -9.66 -17.35
N LYS A 417 -16.23 -10.00 -16.21
CA LYS A 417 -17.67 -10.18 -15.98
C LYS A 417 -18.21 -9.10 -15.05
N HIS A 418 -19.53 -8.87 -15.08
CA HIS A 418 -20.17 -7.81 -14.28
C HIS A 418 -19.83 -7.87 -12.77
N PHE A 419 -19.82 -9.06 -12.16
CA PHE A 419 -19.47 -9.21 -10.74
C PHE A 419 -18.02 -8.77 -10.44
N ARG A 420 -17.08 -9.06 -11.34
CA ARG A 420 -15.65 -8.77 -11.16
C ARG A 420 -15.41 -7.28 -11.33
N TYR A 421 -16.01 -6.67 -12.36
CA TYR A 421 -16.06 -5.22 -12.54
C TYR A 421 -16.60 -4.52 -11.28
N TYR A 422 -17.77 -4.94 -10.80
CA TYR A 422 -18.40 -4.39 -9.59
C TYR A 422 -17.50 -4.55 -8.34
N SER A 423 -16.85 -5.71 -8.19
CA SER A 423 -15.94 -5.99 -7.07
C SER A 423 -14.73 -5.05 -7.06
N MET A 424 -14.13 -4.78 -8.22
CA MET A 424 -12.99 -3.87 -8.33
C MET A 424 -13.38 -2.43 -7.99
N VAL A 425 -14.48 -1.93 -8.59
CA VAL A 425 -14.97 -0.57 -8.37
C VAL A 425 -15.37 -0.34 -6.92
N MET A 426 -16.22 -1.22 -6.37
CA MET A 426 -16.73 -1.07 -5.00
C MET A 426 -15.68 -1.39 -3.93
N GLY A 427 -14.69 -2.21 -4.24
CA GLY A 427 -13.50 -2.41 -3.42
C GLY A 427 -12.78 -1.07 -3.21
N SER A 428 -12.30 -0.44 -4.29
CA SER A 428 -11.65 0.87 -4.23
C SER A 428 -12.56 1.95 -3.64
N ALA A 429 -13.86 1.96 -3.96
CA ALA A 429 -14.81 2.94 -3.42
C ALA A 429 -14.89 2.89 -1.89
N LYS A 430 -14.96 1.69 -1.30
CA LYS A 430 -15.04 1.52 0.16
C LYS A 430 -13.69 1.70 0.85
N SER A 431 -12.59 1.26 0.23
CA SER A 431 -11.23 1.51 0.71
C SER A 431 -10.94 3.00 0.85
N PHE A 432 -11.27 3.78 -0.18
CA PHE A 432 -10.86 5.17 -0.35
C PHE A 432 -11.97 6.19 -0.11
N ARG A 433 -13.11 5.70 0.42
CA ARG A 433 -14.29 6.50 0.79
C ARG A 433 -14.75 7.40 -0.36
N ILE A 434 -14.76 6.87 -1.57
CA ILE A 434 -15.19 7.58 -2.79
C ILE A 434 -16.70 7.83 -2.69
N ARG A 435 -17.10 9.07 -2.95
CA ARG A 435 -18.46 9.57 -2.71
C ARG A 435 -19.14 9.90 -4.02
N SER A 436 -20.47 9.91 -4.01
CA SER A 436 -21.26 10.50 -5.10
C SER A 436 -20.95 11.99 -5.32
N SER A 437 -20.45 12.71 -4.30
CA SER A 437 -20.00 14.09 -4.40
C SER A 437 -18.65 14.27 -5.12
N ASP A 438 -17.87 13.20 -5.34
CA ASP A 438 -16.55 13.32 -5.97
C ASP A 438 -16.64 13.54 -7.49
N LYS A 439 -15.68 14.31 -8.01
CA LYS A 439 -15.37 14.42 -9.44
C LYS A 439 -14.04 13.70 -9.69
N ILE A 440 -14.09 12.59 -10.44
CA ILE A 440 -12.93 11.76 -10.77
C ILE A 440 -12.31 12.25 -12.08
N TYR A 441 -11.07 12.75 -12.03
CA TYR A 441 -10.29 13.06 -13.22
C TYR A 441 -9.71 11.77 -13.83
N ILE A 442 -9.81 11.64 -15.15
CA ILE A 442 -9.45 10.45 -15.93
C ILE A 442 -8.55 10.88 -17.09
N SER A 443 -7.24 10.71 -16.93
CA SER A 443 -6.23 11.03 -17.96
C SER A 443 -5.42 9.83 -18.44
N MET A 444 -5.64 8.64 -17.87
CA MET A 444 -5.00 7.37 -18.28
C MET A 444 -5.89 6.60 -19.27
N PRO A 445 -5.35 5.65 -20.06
CA PRO A 445 -6.10 5.01 -21.14
C PRO A 445 -7.25 4.12 -20.62
N MET A 446 -8.45 4.38 -21.13
CA MET A 446 -9.70 3.74 -20.69
C MET A 446 -9.83 2.27 -21.11
N TYR A 447 -9.06 1.81 -22.09
CA TYR A 447 -8.95 0.37 -22.40
C TYR A 447 -8.24 -0.44 -21.30
N HIS A 448 -7.63 0.21 -20.31
CA HIS A 448 -7.07 -0.45 -19.12
C HIS A 448 -7.99 -0.36 -17.90
N THR A 449 -7.84 -1.33 -16.99
CA THR A 449 -8.62 -1.45 -15.74
C THR A 449 -8.60 -0.20 -14.88
N ALA A 450 -7.45 0.45 -14.69
CA ALA A 450 -7.32 1.62 -13.82
C ALA A 450 -8.28 2.76 -14.21
N ALA A 451 -8.32 3.14 -15.49
CA ALA A 451 -9.20 4.21 -15.97
C ALA A 451 -10.63 3.72 -16.26
N GLY A 452 -10.80 2.70 -17.11
CA GLY A 452 -12.12 2.28 -17.60
C GLY A 452 -12.95 1.46 -16.61
N ILE A 453 -12.31 0.75 -15.68
CA ILE A 453 -12.98 0.06 -14.58
C ILE A 453 -12.94 0.92 -13.32
N ILE A 454 -11.77 1.06 -12.68
CA ILE A 454 -11.69 1.59 -11.31
C ILE A 454 -12.00 3.10 -11.26
N GLY A 455 -11.71 3.85 -12.32
CA GLY A 455 -12.05 5.27 -12.47
C GLY A 455 -13.49 5.52 -12.92
N VAL A 456 -13.78 5.24 -14.20
CA VAL A 456 -15.10 5.48 -14.84
C VAL A 456 -16.22 4.70 -14.15
N GLY A 457 -15.92 3.54 -13.56
CA GLY A 457 -16.88 2.76 -12.79
C GLY A 457 -17.42 3.46 -11.53
N GLN A 458 -16.70 4.44 -10.96
CA GLN A 458 -17.23 5.24 -9.85
C GLN A 458 -18.49 6.00 -10.28
N MET A 459 -18.46 6.65 -11.45
CA MET A 459 -19.65 7.29 -12.01
C MET A 459 -20.80 6.28 -12.18
N LEU A 460 -20.49 5.09 -12.71
CA LEU A 460 -21.50 4.08 -13.06
C LEU A 460 -22.08 3.31 -11.86
N LEU A 461 -21.39 3.26 -10.71
CA LEU A 461 -21.78 2.40 -9.57
C LEU A 461 -21.85 3.11 -8.21
N THR A 462 -21.19 4.26 -8.02
CA THR A 462 -21.29 5.09 -6.79
C THR A 462 -21.97 6.43 -7.03
N GLY A 463 -22.17 6.84 -8.29
CA GLY A 463 -22.80 8.09 -8.66
C GLY A 463 -21.86 9.31 -8.57
N SER A 464 -20.54 9.11 -8.53
CA SER A 464 -19.55 10.17 -8.75
C SER A 464 -19.72 10.81 -10.14
N SER A 465 -19.00 11.89 -10.43
CA SER A 465 -18.87 12.43 -11.79
C SER A 465 -17.49 12.11 -12.36
N CYS A 466 -17.34 12.01 -13.68
CA CYS A 466 -16.05 11.84 -14.36
C CYS A 466 -15.70 13.04 -15.24
N VAL A 467 -14.42 13.39 -15.28
CA VAL A 467 -13.85 14.41 -16.18
C VAL A 467 -12.72 13.74 -16.97
N ILE A 468 -12.89 13.59 -18.28
CA ILE A 468 -12.03 12.79 -19.15
C ILE A 468 -11.13 13.70 -19.98
N ARG A 469 -9.81 13.44 -19.92
CA ARG A 469 -8.83 13.95 -20.88
C ARG A 469 -8.45 12.86 -21.89
N LYS A 470 -8.44 13.23 -23.17
CA LYS A 470 -8.17 12.33 -24.31
C LYS A 470 -6.81 11.60 -24.21
N LYS A 471 -5.76 12.30 -23.78
CA LYS A 471 -4.40 11.76 -23.51
C LYS A 471 -3.80 12.47 -22.29
N PHE A 472 -2.98 11.77 -21.51
CA PHE A 472 -2.28 12.37 -20.36
C PHE A 472 -1.40 13.55 -20.77
N SER A 473 -1.32 14.56 -19.92
CA SER A 473 -0.44 15.72 -20.06
C SER A 473 -0.08 16.22 -18.67
N ALA A 474 1.18 16.11 -18.28
CA ALA A 474 1.64 16.49 -16.94
C ALA A 474 1.47 17.99 -16.69
N SER A 475 1.86 18.84 -17.66
CA SER A 475 1.79 20.30 -17.60
C SER A 475 0.37 20.89 -17.56
N ASN A 476 -0.65 20.10 -17.91
CA ASN A 476 -2.06 20.50 -17.82
C ASN A 476 -2.83 19.81 -16.70
N PHE A 477 -2.26 18.80 -16.02
CA PHE A 477 -2.98 17.98 -15.03
C PHE A 477 -3.62 18.82 -13.93
N TRP A 478 -2.85 19.72 -13.29
CA TRP A 478 -3.36 20.59 -12.23
C TRP A 478 -4.30 21.68 -12.75
N LYS A 479 -4.12 22.10 -14.00
CA LYS A 479 -4.97 23.10 -14.68
C LYS A 479 -6.36 22.54 -14.93
N ASP A 480 -6.44 21.37 -15.57
CA ASP A 480 -7.68 20.61 -15.75
C ASP A 480 -8.35 20.30 -14.40
N CYS A 481 -7.59 19.84 -13.41
CA CYS A 481 -8.13 19.51 -12.08
C CYS A 481 -8.70 20.75 -11.35
N THR A 482 -8.08 21.91 -11.50
CA THR A 482 -8.57 23.18 -10.92
C THR A 482 -9.80 23.68 -11.68
N LEU A 483 -9.72 23.81 -13.01
CA LEU A 483 -10.80 24.29 -13.87
C LEU A 483 -12.09 23.49 -13.68
N TYR A 484 -12.03 22.16 -13.84
CA TYR A 484 -13.20 21.30 -13.70
C TYR A 484 -13.56 20.97 -12.24
N ASN A 485 -12.80 21.50 -11.26
CA ASN A 485 -12.99 21.28 -9.82
C ASN A 485 -12.96 19.78 -9.44
N CYS A 486 -11.94 19.06 -9.93
CA CYS A 486 -11.76 17.63 -9.68
C CYS A 486 -11.34 17.37 -8.23
N THR A 487 -11.85 16.29 -7.62
CA THR A 487 -11.62 15.94 -6.21
C THR A 487 -10.84 14.64 -6.02
N ALA A 488 -10.90 13.73 -6.98
CA ALA A 488 -10.03 12.55 -6.98
C ALA A 488 -9.49 12.26 -8.38
N SER A 489 -8.38 11.53 -8.47
CA SER A 489 -7.85 11.04 -9.75
C SER A 489 -7.30 9.62 -9.62
N GLN A 490 -7.34 8.87 -10.72
CA GLN A 490 -6.67 7.59 -10.87
C GLN A 490 -5.17 7.82 -11.15
N TYR A 491 -4.28 7.01 -10.57
CA TYR A 491 -2.83 7.07 -10.88
C TYR A 491 -2.17 5.71 -11.13
N ILE A 492 -0.98 5.79 -11.71
CA ILE A 492 0.08 4.79 -11.65
C ILE A 492 1.39 5.50 -11.31
N GLY A 493 2.35 4.84 -10.68
CA GLY A 493 3.55 5.49 -10.11
C GLY A 493 4.25 6.51 -11.01
N GLU A 494 4.42 6.19 -12.30
CA GLU A 494 5.06 7.09 -13.28
C GLU A 494 4.29 8.39 -13.53
N ILE A 495 2.95 8.41 -13.41
CA ILE A 495 2.17 9.64 -13.47
C ILE A 495 2.55 10.56 -12.30
N CYS A 496 2.70 10.01 -11.10
CA CYS A 496 3.17 10.77 -9.94
C CYS A 496 4.61 11.27 -10.11
N ARG A 497 5.50 10.50 -10.77
CA ARG A 497 6.85 10.95 -11.15
C ARG A 497 6.80 12.14 -12.11
N TYR A 498 6.07 12.03 -13.23
CA TYR A 498 5.97 13.11 -14.21
C TYR A 498 5.36 14.40 -13.63
N LEU A 499 4.40 14.28 -12.71
CA LEU A 499 3.79 15.40 -12.00
C LEU A 499 4.76 16.04 -10.99
N LEU A 500 5.50 15.24 -10.21
CA LEU A 500 6.52 15.75 -9.28
C LEU A 500 7.68 16.43 -10.01
N ALA A 501 7.98 16.02 -11.25
CA ALA A 501 8.97 16.63 -12.13
C ALA A 501 8.48 17.88 -12.88
N GLN A 502 7.19 18.26 -12.80
CA GLN A 502 6.75 19.53 -13.40
C GLN A 502 7.30 20.74 -12.63
N PRO A 503 7.62 21.86 -13.33
CA PRO A 503 7.79 23.17 -12.68
C PRO A 503 6.61 23.52 -11.77
N VAL A 504 6.87 24.32 -10.73
CA VAL A 504 5.82 24.76 -9.79
C VAL A 504 4.82 25.66 -10.51
N CYS A 505 3.52 25.34 -10.43
CA CYS A 505 2.46 26.15 -11.02
C CYS A 505 1.38 26.53 -9.99
N PRO A 506 0.70 27.70 -10.10
CA PRO A 506 -0.30 28.12 -9.11
C PRO A 506 -1.44 27.11 -8.92
N GLU A 507 -1.82 26.40 -9.99
CA GLU A 507 -2.91 25.44 -10.00
C GLU A 507 -2.62 24.21 -9.12
N GLU A 508 -1.36 23.91 -8.81
CA GLU A 508 -0.97 22.82 -7.88
C GLU A 508 -1.31 23.13 -6.41
N LYS A 509 -1.74 24.36 -6.11
CA LYS A 509 -2.25 24.78 -4.78
C LYS A 509 -3.70 25.25 -4.80
N GLN A 510 -4.27 25.51 -5.97
CA GLN A 510 -5.67 25.95 -6.15
C GLN A 510 -6.65 24.79 -6.36
N HIS A 511 -6.14 23.58 -6.64
CA HIS A 511 -6.96 22.42 -6.93
C HIS A 511 -7.84 21.98 -5.75
N LYS A 512 -8.97 21.31 -6.05
CA LYS A 512 -9.84 20.68 -5.03
C LYS A 512 -9.58 19.17 -4.86
N MET A 513 -8.43 18.70 -5.37
CA MET A 513 -7.98 17.32 -5.23
C MET A 513 -7.80 16.98 -3.75
N ARG A 514 -8.56 16.00 -3.25
CA ARG A 514 -8.41 15.46 -1.89
C ARG A 514 -7.57 14.18 -1.86
N MET A 515 -7.56 13.41 -2.96
CA MET A 515 -6.75 12.20 -3.06
C MET A 515 -6.44 11.77 -4.49
N MET A 516 -5.35 11.03 -4.64
CA MET A 516 -5.11 10.19 -5.81
C MET A 516 -5.08 8.73 -5.37
N TYR A 517 -5.66 7.83 -6.15
CA TYR A 517 -5.74 6.40 -5.83
C TYR A 517 -5.39 5.54 -7.05
N GLY A 518 -4.71 4.42 -6.85
CA GLY A 518 -3.98 3.78 -7.94
C GLY A 518 -2.95 2.74 -7.48
N ASN A 519 -1.93 2.51 -8.30
CA ASN A 519 -0.97 1.42 -8.14
C ASN A 519 0.48 1.84 -8.41
N GLY A 520 1.42 1.36 -7.59
CA GLY A 520 2.86 1.43 -7.79
C GLY A 520 3.52 2.76 -7.45
N LEU A 521 3.04 3.53 -6.46
CA LEU A 521 3.75 4.73 -6.02
C LEU A 521 5.07 4.36 -5.30
N ARG A 522 6.20 4.73 -5.90
CA ARG A 522 7.54 4.44 -5.33
C ARG A 522 7.78 5.23 -4.03
N SER A 523 8.41 4.62 -3.04
CA SER A 523 8.60 5.15 -1.67
C SER A 523 9.36 6.48 -1.63
N GLU A 524 10.29 6.67 -2.58
CA GLU A 524 11.28 7.75 -2.65
C GLU A 524 10.64 9.08 -3.08
N ILE A 525 9.54 8.98 -3.84
CA ILE A 525 8.75 10.12 -4.31
C ILE A 525 7.46 10.32 -3.50
N TRP A 526 6.95 9.29 -2.81
CA TRP A 526 5.66 9.33 -2.11
C TRP A 526 5.55 10.51 -1.13
N LYS A 527 6.51 10.67 -0.21
CA LYS A 527 6.50 11.76 0.78
C LYS A 527 6.49 13.12 0.10
N LYS A 528 7.46 13.37 -0.79
CA LYS A 528 7.59 14.60 -1.59
C LYS A 528 6.31 14.93 -2.36
N PHE A 529 5.63 13.92 -2.89
CA PHE A 529 4.37 14.08 -3.65
C PHE A 529 3.20 14.50 -2.74
N VAL A 530 3.04 13.86 -1.58
CA VAL A 530 2.04 14.22 -0.57
C VAL A 530 2.33 15.61 0.03
N GLU A 531 3.60 15.93 0.26
CA GLU A 531 4.06 17.20 0.82
C GLU A 531 3.88 18.37 -0.15
N ARG A 532 4.17 18.19 -1.45
CA ARG A 532 4.04 19.24 -2.48
C ARG A 532 2.57 19.55 -2.82
N PHE A 533 1.74 18.52 -2.99
CA PHE A 533 0.38 18.64 -3.51
C PHE A 533 -0.72 18.50 -2.43
N HIS A 534 -0.34 18.27 -1.16
CA HIS A 534 -1.25 18.21 0.00
C HIS A 534 -2.43 17.22 -0.14
N ILE A 535 -2.22 16.11 -0.85
CA ILE A 535 -3.26 15.10 -1.16
C ILE A 535 -3.00 13.75 -0.51
N GLN A 536 -4.08 13.00 -0.24
CA GLN A 536 -3.99 11.63 0.26
C GLN A 536 -3.67 10.65 -0.89
N ILE A 537 -2.94 9.57 -0.58
CA ILE A 537 -2.67 8.48 -1.51
C ILE A 537 -3.44 7.22 -1.10
N GLY A 538 -4.19 6.64 -2.04
CA GLY A 538 -4.85 5.34 -1.90
C GLY A 538 -4.21 4.29 -2.79
N GLU A 539 -3.21 3.57 -2.26
CA GLU A 539 -2.45 2.56 -3.01
C GLU A 539 -3.13 1.17 -2.96
N VAL A 540 -3.14 0.48 -4.10
CA VAL A 540 -3.70 -0.87 -4.30
C VAL A 540 -2.67 -1.73 -5.01
N TYR A 541 -2.57 -3.00 -4.64
CA TYR A 541 -1.89 -4.02 -5.45
C TYR A 541 -2.88 -5.08 -5.94
N GLY A 542 -2.76 -5.48 -7.21
CA GLY A 542 -3.58 -6.50 -7.86
C GLY A 542 -3.35 -6.54 -9.38
N SER A 543 -3.88 -7.56 -10.04
CA SER A 543 -3.79 -7.72 -11.51
C SER A 543 -5.16 -7.81 -12.18
N THR A 544 -5.19 -7.61 -13.50
CA THR A 544 -6.40 -7.65 -14.33
C THR A 544 -7.16 -8.97 -14.20
N GLU A 545 -6.44 -10.08 -14.09
CA GLU A 545 -6.96 -11.44 -14.00
C GLU A 545 -7.05 -12.01 -12.56
N GLY A 546 -6.22 -11.55 -11.61
CA GLY A 546 -6.09 -12.15 -10.27
C GLY A 546 -7.31 -12.01 -9.36
N THR A 547 -7.59 -13.00 -8.49
CA THR A 547 -8.87 -13.05 -7.75
C THR A 547 -9.01 -12.04 -6.62
N SER A 548 -7.92 -11.52 -6.06
CA SER A 548 -7.98 -10.61 -4.91
C SER A 548 -6.84 -9.59 -4.91
N ASN A 549 -7.12 -8.43 -4.31
CA ASN A 549 -6.21 -7.30 -4.22
C ASN A 549 -5.67 -7.16 -2.78
N LEU A 550 -4.52 -6.48 -2.64
CA LEU A 550 -4.07 -5.86 -1.39
C LEU A 550 -4.39 -4.35 -1.45
N VAL A 551 -4.60 -3.73 -0.29
CA VAL A 551 -4.98 -2.31 -0.19
C VAL A 551 -4.26 -1.66 0.97
N ASN A 552 -3.67 -0.50 0.72
CA ASN A 552 -3.15 0.40 1.74
C ASN A 552 -4.26 1.33 2.22
N ILE A 553 -4.76 1.12 3.45
CA ILE A 553 -5.96 1.80 3.99
C ILE A 553 -5.65 2.95 4.95
N ASP A 554 -4.38 3.12 5.30
CA ASP A 554 -3.86 4.10 6.27
C ASP A 554 -2.77 5.01 5.69
N GLY A 555 -2.35 4.79 4.44
CA GLY A 555 -1.40 5.63 3.72
C GLY A 555 0.07 5.33 4.02
N HIS A 556 0.38 4.13 4.53
CA HIS A 556 1.74 3.76 4.93
C HIS A 556 2.70 3.78 3.73
N VAL A 557 3.73 4.64 3.78
CA VAL A 557 4.61 4.94 2.64
C VAL A 557 5.27 3.67 2.08
N GLY A 558 5.17 3.47 0.75
CA GLY A 558 5.77 2.36 0.02
C GLY A 558 5.06 1.02 0.17
N ALA A 559 4.16 0.86 1.15
CA ALA A 559 3.37 -0.36 1.30
C ALA A 559 2.27 -0.41 0.23
N CYS A 560 2.19 -1.52 -0.51
CA CYS A 560 1.12 -1.76 -1.48
C CYS A 560 -0.16 -2.35 -0.83
N GLY A 561 -0.06 -2.68 0.45
CA GLY A 561 -1.16 -3.08 1.33
C GLY A 561 -0.64 -3.79 2.57
N PHE A 562 -1.44 -4.68 3.15
CA PHE A 562 -1.05 -5.46 4.32
C PHE A 562 -1.72 -6.85 4.35
N LEU A 563 -1.12 -7.76 5.11
CA LEU A 563 -1.67 -9.06 5.49
C LEU A 563 -1.72 -9.12 7.02
N PRO A 564 -2.88 -9.39 7.64
CA PRO A 564 -3.01 -9.46 9.10
C PRO A 564 -2.05 -10.48 9.73
N ILE A 565 -1.41 -10.09 10.84
CA ILE A 565 -0.41 -10.93 11.53
C ILE A 565 -1.10 -12.10 12.26
N SER A 566 -2.27 -11.85 12.85
CA SER A 566 -2.98 -12.84 13.68
C SER A 566 -3.41 -14.08 12.86
N PRO A 567 -3.07 -15.31 13.29
CA PRO A 567 -3.48 -16.55 12.62
C PRO A 567 -5.00 -16.68 12.42
N LEU A 568 -5.80 -16.05 13.29
CA LEU A 568 -7.27 -16.07 13.22
C LEU A 568 -7.79 -15.23 12.05
N THR A 569 -7.26 -14.02 11.85
CA THR A 569 -7.70 -13.11 10.77
C THR A 569 -7.01 -13.43 9.45
N SER A 570 -5.74 -13.85 9.47
CA SER A 570 -5.00 -14.23 8.27
C SER A 570 -5.71 -15.40 7.56
N ARG A 571 -6.20 -16.41 8.29
CA ARG A 571 -6.97 -17.55 7.73
C ARG A 571 -8.25 -17.14 6.97
N MET A 572 -8.83 -15.98 7.28
CA MET A 572 -9.96 -15.42 6.52
C MET A 572 -9.55 -14.59 5.30
N HIS A 573 -8.34 -14.03 5.29
CA HIS A 573 -7.82 -13.25 4.19
C HIS A 573 -7.58 -14.13 2.95
N PRO A 574 -7.87 -13.68 1.71
CA PRO A 574 -7.79 -14.52 0.52
C PRO A 574 -6.40 -14.59 -0.13
N VAL A 575 -5.55 -13.60 0.13
CA VAL A 575 -4.16 -13.49 -0.38
C VAL A 575 -3.16 -14.10 0.62
N ARG A 576 -2.12 -14.76 0.11
CA ARG A 576 -0.93 -15.23 0.84
C ARG A 576 0.32 -14.91 0.05
N LEU A 577 1.47 -15.01 0.71
CA LEU A 577 2.75 -15.24 0.05
C LEU A 577 3.17 -16.71 0.26
N ILE A 578 3.80 -17.30 -0.76
CA ILE A 578 4.48 -18.59 -0.68
C ILE A 578 5.96 -18.44 -1.01
N LYS A 579 6.80 -19.26 -0.38
CA LYS A 579 8.24 -19.21 -0.62
C LYS A 579 8.55 -19.60 -2.06
N VAL A 580 9.43 -18.83 -2.67
CA VAL A 580 10.08 -19.15 -3.93
C VAL A 580 11.57 -19.29 -3.67
N ASP A 581 12.23 -20.11 -4.47
CA ASP A 581 13.68 -20.06 -4.60
C ASP A 581 14.07 -18.72 -5.22
N GLU A 582 15.00 -18.00 -4.59
CA GLU A 582 15.32 -16.62 -4.97
C GLU A 582 16.17 -16.53 -6.25
N ALA A 583 16.79 -17.63 -6.69
CA ALA A 583 17.64 -17.67 -7.88
C ALA A 583 16.85 -18.00 -9.16
N THR A 584 15.90 -18.91 -9.06
CA THR A 584 15.05 -19.40 -10.18
C THR A 584 13.68 -18.74 -10.23
N GLY A 585 13.13 -18.33 -9.09
CA GLY A 585 11.73 -17.95 -8.92
C GLY A 585 10.77 -19.13 -8.75
N ASP A 586 11.27 -20.38 -8.73
CA ASP A 586 10.43 -21.57 -8.60
C ASP A 586 9.82 -21.72 -7.21
N ILE A 587 8.61 -22.29 -7.14
CA ILE A 587 7.83 -22.40 -5.91
C ILE A 587 8.38 -23.52 -5.02
N GLN A 588 8.84 -23.15 -3.81
CA GLN A 588 9.33 -24.12 -2.83
C GLN A 588 8.19 -24.94 -2.23
N ARG A 589 8.42 -26.26 -2.16
CA ARG A 589 7.46 -27.24 -1.64
C ARG A 589 8.08 -28.10 -0.53
N SER A 590 7.26 -28.46 0.45
CA SER A 590 7.61 -29.43 1.49
C SER A 590 7.54 -30.87 0.98
N SER A 591 8.10 -31.81 1.74
CA SER A 591 8.19 -33.24 1.38
C SER A 591 6.84 -33.96 1.22
N ASP A 592 5.75 -33.37 1.72
CA ASP A 592 4.37 -33.83 1.51
C ASP A 592 3.77 -33.39 0.15
N GLY A 593 4.50 -32.55 -0.59
CA GLY A 593 4.14 -31.98 -1.88
C GLY A 593 3.42 -30.62 -1.82
N LEU A 594 3.21 -30.02 -0.64
CA LEU A 594 2.51 -28.73 -0.49
C LEU A 594 3.47 -27.53 -0.61
N CYS A 595 2.96 -26.33 -0.91
CA CYS A 595 3.76 -25.11 -1.00
C CYS A 595 4.06 -24.54 0.40
N ILE A 596 5.29 -24.08 0.61
CA ILE A 596 5.70 -23.52 1.91
C ILE A 596 5.16 -22.08 2.04
N PRO A 597 4.34 -21.74 3.05
CA PRO A 597 3.90 -20.37 3.29
C PRO A 597 5.06 -19.49 3.82
N CYS A 598 5.03 -18.20 3.51
CA CYS A 598 5.90 -17.23 4.16
C CYS A 598 5.37 -16.84 5.56
N VAL A 599 6.24 -16.29 6.40
CA VAL A 599 5.91 -15.64 7.68
C VAL A 599 6.31 -14.16 7.70
N PRO A 600 5.80 -13.32 8.63
CA PRO A 600 6.17 -11.90 8.73
C PRO A 600 7.69 -11.69 8.89
N GLY A 601 8.27 -10.89 7.98
CA GLY A 601 9.71 -10.68 7.81
C GLY A 601 10.24 -11.21 6.47
N GLU A 602 9.57 -12.19 5.86
CA GLU A 602 10.05 -12.90 4.66
C GLU A 602 9.58 -12.29 3.33
N THR A 603 10.14 -12.79 2.24
CA THR A 603 9.79 -12.48 0.85
C THR A 603 9.19 -13.72 0.17
N GLY A 604 8.24 -13.54 -0.74
CA GLY A 604 7.68 -14.65 -1.52
C GLY A 604 6.74 -14.22 -2.65
N ALA A 605 6.36 -15.17 -3.50
CA ALA A 605 5.43 -14.92 -4.60
C ALA A 605 4.00 -14.74 -4.06
N MET A 606 3.29 -13.73 -4.57
CA MET A 606 1.89 -13.50 -4.20
C MET A 606 0.97 -14.52 -4.85
N VAL A 607 0.10 -15.10 -4.03
CA VAL A 607 -0.97 -15.99 -4.47
C VAL A 607 -2.32 -15.60 -3.86
N SER A 608 -3.40 -15.79 -4.62
CA SER A 608 -4.77 -15.55 -4.15
C SER A 608 -5.67 -16.77 -4.36
N THR A 609 -6.46 -17.09 -3.34
CA THR A 609 -7.25 -18.33 -3.28
C THR A 609 -8.30 -18.38 -4.40
N ILE A 610 -8.45 -19.54 -5.06
CA ILE A 610 -9.52 -19.79 -6.04
C ILE A 610 -10.62 -20.63 -5.37
N ARG A 611 -11.88 -20.16 -5.43
CA ARG A 611 -13.07 -20.93 -5.02
C ARG A 611 -14.27 -20.57 -5.89
N LYS A 612 -14.73 -21.53 -6.70
CA LYS A 612 -15.89 -21.39 -7.61
C LYS A 612 -17.16 -20.86 -6.92
N ASN A 613 -17.38 -21.20 -5.65
CA ASN A 613 -18.59 -20.88 -4.90
C ASN A 613 -18.48 -19.61 -4.03
N ASN A 614 -17.44 -18.77 -4.22
CA ASN A 614 -17.31 -17.48 -3.54
C ASN A 614 -17.04 -16.38 -4.58
N PRO A 615 -17.93 -15.39 -4.76
CA PRO A 615 -17.78 -14.32 -5.77
C PRO A 615 -16.46 -13.54 -5.69
N LEU A 616 -15.88 -13.39 -4.50
CA LEU A 616 -14.57 -12.75 -4.30
C LEU A 616 -13.37 -13.60 -4.76
N LEU A 617 -13.57 -14.88 -5.08
CA LEU A 617 -12.52 -15.87 -5.32
C LEU A 617 -12.71 -16.66 -6.63
N VAL A 618 -13.60 -16.21 -7.51
CA VAL A 618 -13.75 -16.81 -8.84
C VAL A 618 -12.60 -16.31 -9.72
N PHE A 619 -11.80 -17.25 -10.23
CA PHE A 619 -10.79 -16.98 -11.26
C PHE A 619 -11.37 -17.31 -12.63
N GLU A 620 -11.53 -16.27 -13.45
CA GLU A 620 -11.99 -16.39 -14.84
C GLU A 620 -10.80 -16.54 -15.81
N GLY A 621 -9.65 -15.93 -15.47
CA GLY A 621 -8.42 -16.02 -16.24
C GLY A 621 -8.45 -15.27 -17.58
N TYR A 622 -7.82 -15.88 -18.57
CA TYR A 622 -7.80 -15.45 -19.97
C TYR A 622 -8.75 -16.29 -20.82
N LEU A 623 -9.20 -15.71 -21.94
CA LEU A 623 -10.03 -16.38 -22.94
C LEU A 623 -9.34 -17.65 -23.48
N ASN A 624 -8.01 -17.61 -23.64
CA ASN A 624 -7.20 -18.78 -23.91
C ASN A 624 -6.96 -19.63 -22.65
N ARG A 625 -7.47 -20.87 -22.66
CA ARG A 625 -7.38 -21.81 -21.52
C ARG A 625 -5.96 -22.26 -21.18
N SER A 626 -5.01 -22.26 -22.12
CA SER A 626 -3.62 -22.67 -21.83
C SER A 626 -2.91 -21.59 -20.99
N GLU A 627 -3.11 -20.32 -21.32
CA GLU A 627 -2.62 -19.18 -20.54
C GLU A 627 -3.27 -19.09 -19.16
N THR A 628 -4.56 -19.38 -19.06
CA THR A 628 -5.25 -19.54 -17.76
C THR A 628 -4.63 -20.64 -16.92
N SER A 629 -4.27 -21.77 -17.54
CA SER A 629 -3.67 -22.90 -16.83
C SER A 629 -2.28 -22.59 -16.27
N LYS A 630 -1.46 -21.80 -16.98
CA LYS A 630 -0.14 -21.33 -16.51
C LYS A 630 -0.22 -20.46 -15.25
N LYS A 631 -1.38 -19.86 -14.95
CA LYS A 631 -1.62 -19.00 -13.79
C LYS A 631 -2.23 -19.73 -12.58
N VAL A 632 -2.55 -21.03 -12.68
CA VAL A 632 -3.19 -21.80 -11.60
C VAL A 632 -2.27 -22.90 -11.09
N ILE A 633 -1.78 -22.74 -9.86
CA ILE A 633 -1.09 -23.81 -9.13
C ILE A 633 -2.08 -24.55 -8.22
N ARG A 634 -1.80 -25.83 -7.97
CA ARG A 634 -2.61 -26.75 -7.15
C ARG A 634 -1.79 -27.30 -5.97
N ASN A 635 -2.48 -27.89 -5.00
CA ASN A 635 -1.90 -28.53 -3.81
C ASN A 635 -0.97 -27.53 -3.08
N VAL A 636 -1.52 -26.41 -2.64
CA VAL A 636 -0.77 -25.25 -2.16
C VAL A 636 -0.69 -25.26 -0.65
N PHE A 637 -1.83 -25.20 0.05
CA PHE A 637 -1.88 -25.31 1.51
C PHE A 637 -2.58 -26.58 1.97
N ARG A 638 -3.32 -27.24 1.06
CA ARG A 638 -3.98 -28.54 1.23
C ARG A 638 -4.05 -29.27 -0.11
N ARG A 639 -4.03 -30.61 -0.09
CA ARG A 639 -4.30 -31.41 -1.29
C ARG A 639 -5.70 -31.09 -1.84
N GLY A 640 -5.80 -30.89 -3.15
CA GLY A 640 -7.02 -30.52 -3.86
C GLY A 640 -7.37 -29.02 -3.85
N ASP A 641 -6.62 -28.15 -3.15
CA ASP A 641 -6.80 -26.71 -3.28
C ASP A 641 -6.13 -26.14 -4.55
N SER A 642 -6.45 -24.88 -4.87
CA SER A 642 -5.84 -24.14 -5.97
C SER A 642 -5.83 -22.64 -5.70
N VAL A 643 -4.82 -21.97 -6.23
CA VAL A 643 -4.64 -20.51 -6.12
C VAL A 643 -4.20 -19.95 -7.47
N PHE A 644 -4.51 -18.69 -7.70
CA PHE A 644 -3.91 -17.87 -8.74
C PHE A 644 -2.53 -17.39 -8.26
N VAL A 645 -1.51 -17.45 -9.11
CA VAL A 645 -0.19 -16.84 -8.86
C VAL A 645 -0.02 -15.56 -9.69
N SER A 646 0.33 -14.45 -9.04
CA SER A 646 0.47 -13.16 -9.76
C SER A 646 1.65 -13.16 -10.71
N GLY A 647 2.78 -13.75 -10.31
CA GLY A 647 4.08 -13.55 -10.95
C GLY A 647 4.82 -12.32 -10.43
N ASP A 648 4.39 -11.76 -9.30
CA ASP A 648 5.11 -10.70 -8.57
C ASP A 648 5.59 -11.24 -7.21
N ILE A 649 6.79 -10.81 -6.81
CA ILE A 649 7.45 -11.15 -5.55
C ILE A 649 7.25 -9.97 -4.59
N LEU A 650 6.66 -10.24 -3.42
CA LEU A 650 6.37 -9.24 -2.40
C LEU A 650 7.14 -9.56 -1.11
N ARG A 651 7.49 -8.52 -0.34
CA ARG A 651 8.04 -8.62 1.02
C ARG A 651 6.93 -8.37 2.04
N TRP A 652 6.78 -9.27 3.01
CA TRP A 652 5.87 -9.10 4.15
C TRP A 652 6.71 -8.66 5.37
N ASP A 653 6.47 -7.48 5.93
CA ASP A 653 7.25 -6.99 7.08
C ASP A 653 6.76 -7.57 8.42
N ARG A 654 7.48 -7.26 9.52
CA ARG A 654 7.09 -7.71 10.87
C ARG A 654 5.76 -7.11 11.34
N LEU A 655 5.38 -5.90 10.89
CA LEU A 655 4.10 -5.24 11.22
C LEU A 655 2.96 -5.64 10.27
N GLY A 656 3.19 -6.58 9.37
CA GLY A 656 2.19 -7.10 8.44
C GLY A 656 1.99 -6.29 7.17
N TYR A 657 2.67 -5.16 6.97
CA TYR A 657 2.63 -4.43 5.70
C TYR A 657 3.32 -5.23 4.59
N VAL A 658 2.88 -5.02 3.36
CA VAL A 658 3.37 -5.74 2.19
C VAL A 658 3.89 -4.74 1.15
N TYR A 659 5.12 -4.97 0.71
CA TYR A 659 5.85 -4.13 -0.24
C TYR A 659 6.12 -4.92 -1.52
N PHE A 660 6.01 -4.28 -2.68
CA PHE A 660 6.44 -4.87 -3.94
C PHE A 660 7.97 -4.92 -3.98
N LYS A 661 8.57 -6.09 -4.27
CA LYS A 661 10.03 -6.25 -4.38
C LYS A 661 10.47 -6.23 -5.84
N ASP A 662 9.95 -7.16 -6.64
CA ASP A 662 10.19 -7.24 -8.09
C ASP A 662 9.20 -8.25 -8.73
N ARG A 663 9.31 -8.53 -10.03
CA ARG A 663 8.57 -9.61 -10.71
C ARG A 663 9.34 -10.92 -10.70
N THR A 664 8.61 -12.03 -10.74
CA THR A 664 9.21 -13.37 -10.88
C THR A 664 9.93 -13.47 -12.24
N GLY A 665 11.26 -13.51 -12.22
CA GLY A 665 12.12 -13.60 -13.40
C GLY A 665 12.73 -12.28 -13.90
N ASP A 666 12.27 -11.12 -13.41
CA ASP A 666 12.94 -9.83 -13.63
C ASP A 666 14.19 -9.71 -12.73
N THR A 667 14.13 -10.22 -11.49
CA THR A 667 15.31 -10.45 -10.63
C THR A 667 16.36 -11.32 -11.33
N PHE A 668 17.64 -10.99 -11.14
CA PHE A 668 18.74 -11.75 -11.71
C PHE A 668 19.80 -12.11 -10.66
N ARG A 669 20.56 -13.17 -10.92
CA ARG A 669 21.61 -13.69 -10.03
C ARG A 669 22.99 -13.44 -10.62
N TRP A 670 23.83 -12.69 -9.92
CA TRP A 670 25.19 -12.34 -10.33
C TRP A 670 26.19 -12.69 -9.21
N LYS A 671 27.28 -13.39 -9.55
CA LYS A 671 28.33 -13.81 -8.60
C LYS A 671 27.80 -14.54 -7.34
N GLY A 672 26.70 -15.27 -7.48
CA GLY A 672 26.04 -16.00 -6.40
C GLY A 672 24.99 -15.20 -5.60
N GLU A 673 24.86 -13.90 -5.85
CA GLU A 673 23.95 -12.99 -5.14
C GLU A 673 22.74 -12.62 -6.00
N ASN A 674 21.59 -12.34 -5.37
CA ASN A 674 20.34 -12.01 -6.06
C ASN A 674 20.13 -10.48 -6.08
N VAL A 675 19.92 -9.92 -7.27
CA VAL A 675 19.76 -8.47 -7.50
C VAL A 675 18.32 -8.16 -7.91
N SER A 676 17.71 -7.21 -7.20
CA SER A 676 16.42 -6.62 -7.59
C SER A 676 16.63 -5.55 -8.66
N THR A 677 15.92 -5.67 -9.78
CA THR A 677 15.95 -4.62 -10.82
C THR A 677 15.29 -3.35 -10.33
N THR A 678 14.22 -3.48 -9.53
CA THR A 678 13.46 -2.34 -8.98
C THR A 678 14.30 -1.53 -7.97
N GLU A 679 15.19 -2.18 -7.23
CA GLU A 679 16.09 -1.54 -6.25
C GLU A 679 17.16 -0.68 -6.93
N VAL A 680 17.80 -1.21 -7.97
CA VAL A 680 18.78 -0.45 -8.77
C VAL A 680 18.09 0.67 -9.55
N GLU A 681 16.90 0.43 -10.11
CA GLU A 681 16.08 1.48 -10.74
C GLU A 681 15.73 2.62 -9.75
N ALA A 682 15.40 2.31 -8.50
CA ALA A 682 15.06 3.30 -7.48
C ALA A 682 16.23 4.23 -7.09
N ILE A 683 17.49 3.83 -7.37
CA ILE A 683 18.69 4.63 -7.15
C ILE A 683 19.06 5.48 -8.39
N ILE A 684 18.71 5.01 -9.60
CA ILE A 684 18.99 5.73 -10.86
C ILE A 684 17.92 6.80 -11.14
N HIS A 685 16.63 6.49 -10.97
CA HIS A 685 15.53 7.42 -11.29
C HIS A 685 15.52 8.78 -10.54
N PRO A 686 16.08 8.94 -9.32
CA PRO A 686 16.15 10.23 -8.64
C PRO A 686 17.20 11.21 -9.19
N LEU A 687 18.09 10.77 -10.11
CA LEU A 687 19.14 11.62 -10.67
C LEU A 687 18.57 12.68 -11.61
N PRO A 688 18.89 13.98 -11.45
CA PRO A 688 18.41 15.04 -12.35
C PRO A 688 18.88 14.89 -13.80
N SER A 689 19.97 14.16 -14.02
CA SER A 689 20.54 13.82 -15.32
C SER A 689 19.85 12.64 -16.02
N VAL A 690 18.80 12.06 -15.43
CA VAL A 690 18.06 10.89 -15.97
C VAL A 690 16.58 11.22 -16.22
N ASP A 691 16.17 11.18 -17.49
CA ASP A 691 14.74 11.28 -17.86
C ASP A 691 14.02 9.95 -17.65
N ASP A 692 14.69 8.83 -17.94
CA ASP A 692 14.17 7.48 -17.71
C ASP A 692 15.26 6.42 -17.59
N ALA A 693 14.95 5.30 -16.93
CA ALA A 693 15.88 4.19 -16.74
C ALA A 693 15.16 2.85 -16.53
N THR A 694 15.73 1.74 -17.01
CA THR A 694 15.31 0.39 -16.60
C THR A 694 16.49 -0.56 -16.50
N VAL A 695 16.42 -1.46 -15.51
CA VAL A 695 17.48 -2.42 -15.18
C VAL A 695 17.01 -3.84 -15.49
N TYR A 696 17.90 -4.67 -16.02
CA TYR A 696 17.64 -6.05 -16.39
C TYR A 696 18.92 -6.90 -16.33
N GLY A 697 18.77 -8.20 -16.09
CA GLY A 697 19.89 -9.14 -16.12
C GLY A 697 20.19 -9.65 -17.53
N VAL A 698 21.46 -9.62 -17.96
CA VAL A 698 21.94 -10.13 -19.25
C VAL A 698 22.95 -11.27 -19.06
N THR A 699 22.92 -12.28 -19.92
CA THR A 699 23.90 -13.40 -19.90
C THR A 699 25.19 -13.00 -20.61
N VAL A 700 26.35 -13.37 -20.05
CA VAL A 700 27.67 -13.22 -20.69
C VAL A 700 28.28 -14.61 -20.91
N PRO A 701 28.81 -14.96 -22.10
CA PRO A 701 29.45 -16.25 -22.34
C PRO A 701 30.57 -16.55 -21.34
N GLY A 702 30.62 -17.79 -20.86
CA GLY A 702 31.64 -18.25 -19.91
C GLY A 702 31.46 -17.81 -18.45
N VAL A 703 30.41 -17.05 -18.10
CA VAL A 703 30.12 -16.63 -16.72
C VAL A 703 28.77 -17.16 -16.24
N GLU A 704 28.71 -17.67 -15.00
CA GLU A 704 27.48 -18.20 -14.43
C GLU A 704 26.49 -17.07 -14.02
N GLY A 705 25.21 -17.27 -14.35
CA GLY A 705 24.12 -16.37 -13.97
C GLY A 705 23.79 -15.31 -15.03
N ARG A 706 23.36 -14.14 -14.57
CA ARG A 706 23.04 -12.97 -15.39
C ARG A 706 23.61 -11.73 -14.70
N THR A 707 24.36 -10.90 -15.43
CA THR A 707 24.95 -9.66 -14.90
C THR A 707 24.01 -8.47 -15.08
N GLY A 708 24.16 -7.44 -14.25
CA GLY A 708 23.29 -6.27 -14.26
C GLY A 708 23.55 -5.35 -15.45
N MET A 709 22.49 -4.93 -16.13
CA MET A 709 22.52 -3.95 -17.19
C MET A 709 21.45 -2.89 -16.99
N ALA A 710 21.78 -1.60 -17.16
CA ALA A 710 20.82 -0.50 -17.12
C ALA A 710 20.72 0.19 -18.50
N ALA A 711 19.51 0.27 -19.05
CA ALA A 711 19.19 1.15 -20.18
C ALA A 711 18.69 2.49 -19.64
N ILE A 712 19.29 3.60 -20.07
CA ILE A 712 19.07 4.94 -19.51
C ILE A 712 18.85 5.95 -20.64
N VAL A 713 17.83 6.79 -20.49
CA VAL A 713 17.63 8.01 -21.28
C VAL A 713 18.21 9.18 -20.48
N LYS A 714 19.34 9.72 -20.93
CA LYS A 714 19.98 10.88 -20.31
C LYS A 714 19.15 12.13 -20.59
N SER A 715 18.92 12.96 -19.56
CA SER A 715 18.23 14.24 -19.72
C SER A 715 19.05 15.20 -20.58
N SER A 716 18.39 16.16 -21.25
CA SER A 716 19.03 17.07 -22.22
C SER A 716 19.88 18.20 -21.60
N LEU A 717 20.39 17.99 -20.38
CA LEU A 717 21.35 18.87 -19.72
C LEU A 717 22.74 18.66 -20.35
N GLU A 718 23.54 19.73 -20.47
CA GLU A 718 24.82 19.80 -21.21
C GLU A 718 26.01 19.05 -20.56
N SER A 719 25.74 17.87 -20.01
CA SER A 719 26.75 16.94 -19.50
C SER A 719 27.34 16.09 -20.63
N THR A 720 28.66 15.93 -20.67
CA THR A 720 29.29 14.89 -21.51
C THR A 720 28.89 13.50 -21.00
N ASP A 721 28.93 12.49 -21.87
CA ASP A 721 28.59 11.12 -21.47
C ASP A 721 29.55 10.61 -20.38
N ASP A 722 30.83 10.99 -20.43
CA ASP A 722 31.82 10.60 -19.42
C ASP A 722 31.54 11.25 -18.04
N ALA A 723 31.12 12.52 -18.01
CA ALA A 723 30.75 13.21 -16.77
C ALA A 723 29.48 12.60 -16.16
N PHE A 724 28.48 12.28 -16.98
CA PHE A 724 27.28 11.58 -16.56
C PHE A 724 27.59 10.17 -16.01
N LEU A 725 28.45 9.41 -16.70
CA LEU A 725 28.83 8.07 -16.27
C LEU A 725 29.70 8.08 -15.00
N ALA A 726 30.45 9.16 -14.76
CA ALA A 726 31.17 9.36 -13.50
C ALA A 726 30.21 9.63 -12.32
N GLU A 727 29.23 10.54 -12.49
CA GLU A 727 28.15 10.77 -11.52
C GLU A 727 27.41 9.46 -11.20
N LEU A 728 26.96 8.77 -12.24
CA LEU A 728 26.22 7.51 -12.13
C LEU A 728 27.03 6.41 -11.44
N SER A 729 28.32 6.24 -11.81
CA SER A 729 29.24 5.29 -11.16
C SER A 729 29.39 5.59 -9.66
N GLN A 730 29.60 6.85 -9.30
CA GLN A 730 29.75 7.28 -7.91
C GLN A 730 28.48 7.03 -7.08
N VAL A 731 27.30 7.38 -7.60
CA VAL A 731 26.01 7.17 -6.91
C VAL A 731 25.67 5.69 -6.77
N LEU A 732 25.84 4.89 -7.82
CA LEU A 732 25.62 3.44 -7.75
C LEU A 732 26.56 2.78 -6.73
N ARG A 733 27.87 3.09 -6.76
CA ARG A 733 28.87 2.50 -5.85
C ARG A 733 28.74 2.93 -4.39
N SER A 734 28.12 4.06 -4.12
CA SER A 734 27.85 4.53 -2.75
C SER A 734 26.52 4.01 -2.18
N SER A 735 25.62 3.55 -3.06
CA SER A 735 24.26 3.13 -2.69
C SER A 735 24.01 1.63 -2.82
N LEU A 736 24.86 0.89 -3.54
CA LEU A 736 24.71 -0.55 -3.82
C LEU A 736 25.96 -1.36 -3.44
N PRO A 737 25.79 -2.63 -3.02
CA PRO A 737 26.89 -3.58 -2.94
C PRO A 737 27.44 -3.88 -4.35
N THR A 738 28.72 -4.28 -4.43
CA THR A 738 29.46 -4.40 -5.70
C THR A 738 28.85 -5.38 -6.71
N TYR A 739 28.08 -6.38 -6.27
CA TYR A 739 27.37 -7.31 -7.16
C TYR A 739 26.06 -6.75 -7.73
N ALA A 740 25.49 -5.69 -7.15
CA ALA A 740 24.24 -5.08 -7.61
C ALA A 740 24.45 -3.87 -8.51
N VAL A 741 25.66 -3.29 -8.53
CA VAL A 741 26.06 -2.26 -9.52
C VAL A 741 25.99 -2.88 -10.92
N PRO A 742 25.24 -2.27 -11.88
CA PRO A 742 25.23 -2.73 -13.27
C PRO A 742 26.64 -2.76 -13.87
N VAL A 743 27.01 -3.91 -14.43
CA VAL A 743 28.25 -4.09 -15.19
C VAL A 743 28.13 -3.46 -16.58
N PHE A 744 26.91 -3.29 -17.11
CA PHE A 744 26.69 -2.59 -18.39
C PHE A 744 25.72 -1.41 -18.25
N ILE A 745 26.01 -0.31 -18.95
CA ILE A 745 25.11 0.84 -19.14
C ILE A 745 24.86 1.02 -20.62
N ARG A 746 23.61 1.22 -21.04
CA ARG A 746 23.20 1.56 -22.41
C ARG A 746 22.52 2.93 -22.39
N LEU A 747 23.20 3.95 -22.91
CA LEU A 747 22.56 5.24 -23.16
C LEU A 747 21.70 5.11 -24.42
N CYS A 748 20.39 5.31 -24.25
CA CYS A 748 19.35 5.14 -25.26
C CYS A 748 18.76 6.50 -25.62
N ALA A 749 18.37 6.71 -26.89
CA ALA A 749 17.61 7.90 -27.28
C ALA A 749 16.18 7.91 -26.69
N ALA A 750 15.59 6.72 -26.49
CA ALA A 750 14.34 6.49 -25.79
C ALA A 750 14.30 5.04 -25.25
N VAL A 751 13.41 4.74 -24.31
CA VAL A 751 13.10 3.37 -23.87
C VAL A 751 11.63 3.07 -24.20
N ASP A 752 11.39 1.89 -24.78
CA ASP A 752 10.05 1.44 -25.20
C ASP A 752 9.05 1.43 -24.02
N LYS A 753 7.89 2.07 -24.22
CA LYS A 753 6.85 2.27 -23.20
C LYS A 753 5.50 1.70 -23.64
N THR A 754 4.82 1.04 -22.71
CA THR A 754 3.41 0.67 -22.84
C THR A 754 2.49 1.91 -22.83
N GLY A 755 1.22 1.75 -23.23
CA GLY A 755 0.22 2.83 -23.15
C GLY A 755 -0.05 3.36 -21.73
N THR A 756 0.32 2.59 -20.70
CA THR A 756 0.36 3.03 -19.28
C THR A 756 1.77 3.41 -18.83
N PHE A 757 2.61 3.93 -19.74
CA PHE A 757 3.96 4.47 -19.47
C PHE A 757 4.96 3.52 -18.78
N LYS A 758 4.60 2.25 -18.52
CA LYS A 758 5.53 1.23 -18.00
C LYS A 758 6.53 0.83 -19.07
N LEU A 759 7.79 0.74 -18.70
CA LEU A 759 8.93 0.40 -19.56
C LEU A 759 8.87 -1.08 -19.99
N VAL A 760 9.39 -1.39 -21.18
CA VAL A 760 9.32 -2.73 -21.79
C VAL A 760 10.72 -3.37 -21.82
N LYS A 761 11.00 -4.24 -20.83
CA LYS A 761 12.33 -4.85 -20.67
C LYS A 761 12.67 -5.91 -21.73
N THR A 762 11.68 -6.59 -22.33
CA THR A 762 11.89 -7.83 -23.12
C THR A 762 12.79 -7.65 -24.35
N ARG A 763 12.64 -6.56 -25.11
CA ARG A 763 13.52 -6.28 -26.26
C ARG A 763 14.95 -6.00 -25.81
N LEU A 764 15.12 -5.20 -24.76
CA LEU A 764 16.43 -4.86 -24.20
C LEU A 764 17.15 -6.10 -23.63
N GLN A 765 16.42 -7.00 -22.96
CA GLN A 765 16.91 -8.30 -22.52
C GLN A 765 17.39 -9.19 -23.68
N GLN A 766 16.72 -9.15 -24.84
CA GLN A 766 17.12 -9.89 -26.04
C GLN A 766 18.33 -9.28 -26.76
N LEU A 767 18.48 -7.95 -26.74
CA LEU A 767 19.65 -7.25 -27.31
C LEU A 767 20.92 -7.43 -26.45
N GLY A 768 20.77 -7.63 -25.14
CA GLY A 768 21.89 -7.76 -24.21
C GLY A 768 22.81 -6.54 -24.24
N TYR A 769 24.13 -6.77 -24.18
CA TYR A 769 25.15 -5.72 -24.27
C TYR A 769 25.57 -5.34 -25.71
N ARG A 770 24.85 -5.79 -26.75
CA ARG A 770 25.24 -5.51 -28.16
C ARG A 770 24.84 -4.11 -28.61
N ASN A 771 25.71 -3.45 -29.38
CA ASN A 771 25.43 -2.16 -30.01
C ASN A 771 24.29 -2.31 -31.04
N GLU A 772 23.26 -1.46 -31.00
CA GLU A 772 22.16 -1.38 -31.98
C GLU A 772 21.70 0.09 -32.08
N ASN A 773 21.15 0.52 -33.23
CA ASN A 773 20.34 1.75 -33.36
C ASN A 773 20.93 3.05 -32.74
N ASN A 774 22.24 3.27 -32.91
CA ASN A 774 23.01 4.40 -32.35
C ASN A 774 23.12 4.46 -30.81
N ASP A 775 22.65 3.45 -30.07
CA ASP A 775 22.85 3.36 -28.63
C ASP A 775 24.34 3.32 -28.26
N LYS A 776 24.68 3.90 -27.11
CA LYS A 776 26.03 3.82 -26.54
C LYS A 776 26.04 2.85 -25.36
N VAL A 777 26.56 1.64 -25.59
CA VAL A 777 26.84 0.65 -24.53
C VAL A 777 28.22 0.89 -23.92
N PHE A 778 28.30 0.84 -22.59
CA PHE A 778 29.52 0.93 -21.80
C PHE A 778 29.57 -0.26 -20.85
N TYR A 779 30.78 -0.74 -20.53
CA TYR A 779 31.00 -1.75 -19.51
C TYR A 779 31.75 -1.17 -18.31
N TYR A 780 31.56 -1.75 -17.13
CA TYR A 780 32.23 -1.33 -15.91
C TYR A 780 33.63 -1.94 -15.82
N ASP A 781 34.67 -1.11 -15.87
CA ASP A 781 36.03 -1.57 -15.59
C ASP A 781 36.32 -1.49 -14.09
N ASN A 782 36.56 -2.64 -13.47
CA ASN A 782 36.91 -2.76 -12.06
C ASN A 782 38.29 -2.16 -11.73
N LEU A 783 39.18 -1.98 -12.72
CA LEU A 783 40.52 -1.39 -12.54
C LEU A 783 40.45 0.15 -12.50
N SER A 784 39.96 0.80 -13.56
CA SER A 784 39.78 2.26 -13.60
C SER A 784 38.64 2.77 -12.69
N ARG A 785 37.73 1.87 -12.31
CA ARG A 785 36.49 2.13 -11.56
C ARG A 785 35.48 3.02 -12.31
N SER A 786 35.58 3.12 -13.63
CA SER A 786 34.67 3.88 -14.50
C SER A 786 33.92 2.99 -15.49
N TYR A 787 32.90 3.56 -16.15
CA TYR A 787 32.27 2.94 -17.30
C TYR A 787 33.04 3.30 -18.58
N VAL A 788 33.51 2.30 -19.32
CA VAL A 788 34.30 2.45 -20.55
C VAL A 788 33.46 2.03 -21.76
N ARG A 789 33.53 2.77 -22.88
CA ARG A 789 32.72 2.49 -24.08
C ARG A 789 33.01 1.09 -24.62
N LEU A 790 31.95 0.30 -24.79
CA LEU A 790 32.06 -1.06 -25.31
C LEU A 790 32.16 -1.04 -26.84
N THR A 791 33.40 -1.12 -27.34
CA THR A 791 33.74 -1.27 -28.76
C THR A 791 33.50 -2.70 -29.24
N ASP A 792 33.37 -2.91 -30.55
CA ASP A 792 33.06 -4.24 -31.09
C ASP A 792 34.23 -5.24 -30.92
N GLU A 793 35.47 -4.76 -30.77
CA GLU A 793 36.61 -5.58 -30.32
C GLU A 793 36.40 -6.09 -28.88
N LEU A 794 35.94 -5.24 -27.97
CA LEU A 794 35.62 -5.63 -26.59
C LEU A 794 34.40 -6.56 -26.53
N VAL A 795 33.39 -6.36 -27.38
CA VAL A 795 32.28 -7.33 -27.56
C VAL A 795 32.82 -8.68 -28.00
N SER A 796 33.70 -8.73 -29.00
CA SER A 796 34.32 -9.99 -29.46
C SER A 796 35.12 -10.67 -28.35
N ARG A 797 35.83 -9.90 -27.52
CA ARG A 797 36.58 -10.43 -26.36
C ARG A 797 35.70 -10.87 -25.20
N LEU A 798 34.52 -10.28 -25.01
CA LEU A 798 33.49 -10.78 -24.08
C LEU A 798 32.89 -12.09 -24.57
N ASP A 799 32.48 -12.15 -25.84
CA ASP A 799 31.84 -13.33 -26.43
C ASP A 799 32.80 -14.54 -26.48
N GLN A 800 34.11 -14.31 -26.51
CA GLN A 800 35.18 -15.31 -26.39
C GLN A 800 35.60 -15.64 -24.93
N GLY A 801 35.00 -15.00 -23.90
CA GLY A 801 35.35 -15.22 -22.49
C GLY A 801 36.75 -14.73 -22.08
N LEU A 802 37.35 -13.83 -22.85
CA LEU A 802 38.72 -13.31 -22.62
C LEU A 802 38.77 -12.19 -21.57
N ILE A 803 37.64 -11.61 -21.18
CA ILE A 803 37.54 -10.61 -20.11
C ILE A 803 37.04 -11.29 -18.83
N LYS A 804 37.97 -11.64 -17.94
CA LYS A 804 37.70 -12.45 -16.74
C LYS A 804 37.30 -11.66 -15.48
N ASN A 805 37.41 -10.33 -15.51
CA ASN A 805 37.24 -9.45 -14.35
C ASN A 805 36.02 -8.51 -14.48
N LEU A 806 34.87 -9.06 -14.87
CA LEU A 806 33.55 -8.43 -14.75
C LEU A 806 33.09 -8.54 -13.29
#